data_AF-A0A448DWI7-F1
#
_entry.id   AF-A0A448DWI7-F1
#
_cell.length_a   1.000
_cell.length_b   1.000
_cell.length_c   1.000
_cell.angle_alpha   90.00
_cell.angle_beta   90.00
_cell.angle_gamma   90.00
#
_symmetry.space_group_name_H-M   'P 1'
#
loop_
_entity.id
_entity.type
_entity.pdbx_description
1 polymer ?
#
loop_
_entity_poly.entity_id
_entity_poly.type
_entity_poly.pdbx_seq_one_letter_code
_entity_poly.pdbx_strand_id
1 'polypeptide(L)'
;MEIAFRRTRVRAIAERLMAALALVVSGSAVQAAALPQPTSVAFWYADQPPLPELSQFDWAVVEPGHMTPADVKTLRSLGSQPFAYLSVGEFDGNKAAIEKAGLNKALSSVRNDAWDSQVMDLTSEAWRTHLFSRAKDLQAQGYAGLFLDTLDSFQLVPQDAREAQRVGLVSLLRELHKRQPDLKLFFNRGFEVLPELDGVAAAVAVESIHAGWDATTKRYRPVSESDREWLETHLQPLRAKGIPLVAIDYLPPEQREDARKLAKRLRGEGFIPYISTPDLNTMGISSIEVQPRRIALIFDPREGALENANGHTYVGGLLEYLGYRVDYLPADSDLPSYAFNGLYAGVVTWMTSGPPQDVATFNRFIKARLDENVPVAFLAGLPIEDAVLLKRMGLKRGATPGTQVLTVTHQDNTLVGNFEAPVVPRSRDLTALATLPDGPKVALSLTNAAGEVFTPVVTAPWGGLALAPYLIERNNERARWIIDPFAFLQASLHLPVQPRPDTTTENGRRIATVHIDGDGFPSRAEVRGTPYAGRHTLDDYIKPNPFLTSVSIIEGEISPRGAFPFLARELEPIAREIFANPKVEVASHTFSHPFFMQPDKARKRENFEPEYGINMKILGYDKIDFRREIFGSRDYINQNLTTPQKPVKLVFWPGDALPSSDTIKLAYDAGLKNVNGSETIMTKANPSLTGLNPLLRPTPGGLQYYAPIINENLYTNLWKGPYYGFRELIDTFELTENPRRLRGLHLYYHFYSSTKQASIKAMHDIYGYMRDQQPMSLWMSDYLDRVHGLYQASLAQTADGAWQIRGMDALRTLRLDPQMGWPDLLRSQGIAGVRDLPQGRYVALSSASALLVLRPDRDTRPALEEANLPLVDWRYLDDRRVNFSFAGEFDLSFSVRSATACRVEVDGQRFAGKASAGLWTFQLPMKQVSNGQLFCN
;
A
#
# COMPACT_ATOMS: atom_id res chain seq x y z
N MET A 1 -33.69 68.41 -21.84
CA MET A 1 -32.46 67.77 -21.32
C MET A 1 -32.53 66.27 -21.58
N GLU A 2 -32.64 65.90 -22.86
CA GLU A 2 -33.15 64.58 -23.29
C GLU A 2 -32.24 63.91 -24.34
N ILE A 3 -31.06 64.49 -24.59
CA ILE A 3 -30.10 64.04 -25.60
C ILE A 3 -28.86 63.39 -24.96
N ALA A 4 -28.65 63.57 -23.64
CA ALA A 4 -27.50 63.01 -22.92
C ALA A 4 -27.70 61.56 -22.46
N PHE A 5 -28.94 61.07 -22.34
CA PHE A 5 -29.23 59.73 -21.79
C PHE A 5 -29.32 58.61 -22.84
N ARG A 6 -29.42 58.95 -24.13
CA ARG A 6 -29.45 57.94 -25.22
C ARG A 6 -28.07 57.51 -25.72
N ARG A 7 -27.01 58.28 -25.48
CA ARG A 7 -25.65 57.94 -25.96
C ARG A 7 -24.93 56.90 -25.09
N THR A 8 -25.31 56.75 -23.82
CA THR A 8 -24.65 55.81 -22.88
C THR A 8 -25.20 54.38 -22.99
N ARG A 9 -26.46 54.19 -23.39
CA ARG A 9 -27.03 52.85 -23.62
C ARG A 9 -26.65 52.24 -24.97
N VAL A 10 -26.45 53.05 -26.02
CA VAL A 10 -26.04 52.55 -27.33
C VAL A 10 -24.57 52.11 -27.35
N ARG A 11 -23.70 52.77 -26.56
CA ARG A 11 -22.29 52.38 -26.42
C ARG A 11 -22.11 51.08 -25.62
N ALA A 12 -22.89 50.87 -24.56
CA ALA A 12 -22.87 49.62 -23.78
C ALA A 12 -23.47 48.42 -24.52
N ILE A 13 -24.40 48.65 -25.46
CA ILE A 13 -24.96 47.60 -26.32
C ILE A 13 -24.00 47.28 -27.48
N ALA A 14 -23.33 48.28 -28.06
CA ALA A 14 -22.33 48.07 -29.12
C ALA A 14 -21.05 47.41 -28.60
N GLU A 15 -20.59 47.71 -27.38
CA GLU A 15 -19.45 47.04 -26.74
C GLU A 15 -19.78 45.59 -26.33
N ARG A 16 -21.04 45.30 -25.94
CA ARG A 16 -21.50 43.93 -25.67
C ARG A 16 -21.73 43.11 -26.95
N LEU A 17 -22.15 43.73 -28.05
CA LEU A 17 -22.25 43.07 -29.36
C LEU A 17 -20.88 42.85 -30.02
N MET A 18 -19.91 43.74 -29.83
CA MET A 18 -18.52 43.54 -30.28
C MET A 18 -17.77 42.51 -29.44
N ALA A 19 -18.03 42.42 -28.12
CA ALA A 19 -17.53 41.33 -27.29
C ALA A 19 -18.18 39.98 -27.64
N ALA A 20 -19.46 39.97 -28.05
CA ALA A 20 -20.15 38.77 -28.52
C ALA A 20 -19.72 38.33 -29.94
N LEU A 21 -19.37 39.26 -30.84
CA LEU A 21 -18.86 38.93 -32.17
C LEU A 21 -17.37 38.54 -32.18
N ALA A 22 -16.56 39.09 -31.26
CA ALA A 22 -15.16 38.69 -31.08
C ALA A 22 -15.02 37.30 -30.41
N LEU A 23 -16.06 36.81 -29.72
CA LEU A 23 -16.12 35.44 -29.19
C LEU A 23 -16.55 34.38 -30.22
N VAL A 24 -16.94 34.76 -31.45
CA VAL A 24 -17.48 33.82 -32.46
C VAL A 24 -16.50 33.54 -33.62
N VAL A 25 -15.37 34.26 -33.73
CA VAL A 25 -14.41 34.10 -34.85
C VAL A 25 -13.03 33.57 -34.44
N SER A 26 -12.76 33.37 -33.15
CA SER A 26 -11.67 32.49 -32.69
C SER A 26 -12.22 31.15 -32.24
N GLY A 27 -12.96 30.49 -33.15
CA GLY A 27 -13.16 29.05 -33.08
C GLY A 27 -11.79 28.39 -33.26
N SER A 28 -11.04 28.28 -32.16
CA SER A 28 -10.01 27.26 -32.08
C SER A 28 -10.74 25.98 -32.46
N ALA A 29 -10.35 25.35 -33.56
CA ALA A 29 -10.78 24.01 -33.86
C ALA A 29 -10.39 23.19 -32.62
N VAL A 30 -11.35 22.98 -31.73
CA VAL A 30 -11.30 21.92 -30.75
C VAL A 30 -11.38 20.69 -31.63
N GLN A 31 -10.23 20.27 -32.17
CA GLN A 31 -10.00 18.86 -32.39
C GLN A 31 -10.38 18.24 -31.06
N ALA A 32 -11.52 17.55 -31.05
CA ALA A 32 -11.82 16.61 -29.99
C ALA A 32 -10.55 15.78 -29.87
N ALA A 33 -9.75 16.03 -28.83
CA ALA A 33 -8.54 15.29 -28.61
C ALA A 33 -9.01 13.83 -28.58
N ALA A 34 -8.57 13.04 -29.57
CA ALA A 34 -8.88 11.63 -29.59
C ALA A 34 -8.54 11.11 -28.19
N LEU A 35 -9.51 10.45 -27.54
CA LEU A 35 -9.30 9.90 -26.22
C LEU A 35 -8.01 9.06 -26.29
N PRO A 36 -7.05 9.24 -25.36
CA PRO A 36 -5.81 8.49 -25.41
C PRO A 36 -6.13 7.00 -25.42
N GLN A 37 -5.64 6.31 -26.45
CA GLN A 37 -5.83 4.87 -26.60
C GLN A 37 -5.13 4.15 -25.44
N PRO A 38 -5.72 3.06 -24.91
CA PRO A 38 -5.05 2.30 -23.86
C PRO A 38 -3.72 1.77 -24.38
N THR A 39 -2.68 1.82 -23.55
CA THR A 39 -1.37 1.24 -23.88
C THR A 39 -1.14 -0.11 -23.21
N SER A 40 -1.91 -0.40 -22.16
CA SER A 40 -1.89 -1.65 -21.39
C SER A 40 -3.29 -1.99 -20.88
N VAL A 41 -3.56 -3.29 -20.73
CA VAL A 41 -4.82 -3.80 -20.20
C VAL A 41 -4.56 -4.98 -19.25
N ALA A 42 -5.42 -5.15 -18.25
CA ALA A 42 -5.47 -6.34 -17.41
C ALA A 42 -6.89 -6.89 -17.30
N PHE A 43 -6.99 -8.18 -17.02
CA PHE A 43 -8.24 -8.90 -16.77
C PHE A 43 -8.12 -9.67 -15.45
N TRP A 44 -9.11 -9.52 -14.57
CA TRP A 44 -9.19 -10.21 -13.29
C TRP A 44 -10.63 -10.59 -12.93
N TYR A 45 -10.94 -11.88 -12.96
CA TYR A 45 -12.30 -12.40 -12.69
C TYR A 45 -12.41 -13.17 -11.37
N ALA A 46 -11.31 -13.36 -10.64
CA ALA A 46 -11.37 -13.91 -9.29
C ALA A 46 -11.93 -12.90 -8.28
N ASP A 47 -12.30 -13.41 -7.10
CA ASP A 47 -12.64 -12.58 -5.95
C ASP A 47 -11.43 -11.76 -5.47
N GLN A 48 -11.70 -10.80 -4.58
CA GLN A 48 -10.69 -9.94 -3.95
C GLN A 48 -9.71 -9.28 -4.94
N PRO A 49 -10.20 -8.51 -5.91
CA PRO A 49 -9.38 -7.91 -6.96
C PRO A 49 -8.23 -7.06 -6.37
N PRO A 50 -6.98 -7.26 -6.82
CA PRO A 50 -5.81 -6.56 -6.30
C PRO A 50 -5.75 -5.13 -6.87
N LEU A 51 -6.56 -4.22 -6.31
CA LEU A 51 -6.77 -2.87 -6.85
C LEU A 51 -5.46 -2.09 -7.08
N PRO A 52 -4.47 -2.09 -6.17
CA PRO A 52 -3.21 -1.40 -6.43
C PRO A 52 -2.46 -1.90 -7.66
N GLU A 53 -2.41 -3.21 -7.86
CA GLU A 53 -1.74 -3.83 -9.00
C GLU A 53 -2.53 -3.63 -10.29
N LEU A 54 -3.86 -3.79 -10.25
CA LEU A 54 -4.73 -3.46 -11.39
C LEU A 54 -4.62 -1.98 -11.78
N SER A 55 -4.34 -1.09 -10.82
CA SER A 55 -4.20 0.34 -11.10
C SER A 55 -3.00 0.68 -11.98
N GLN A 56 -2.04 -0.24 -12.14
CA GLN A 56 -0.89 -0.06 -13.04
C GLN A 56 -1.30 -0.02 -14.51
N PHE A 57 -2.40 -0.68 -14.87
CA PHE A 57 -2.86 -0.77 -16.23
C PHE A 57 -3.81 0.38 -16.55
N ASP A 58 -3.73 0.92 -17.77
CA ASP A 58 -4.67 1.94 -18.24
C ASP A 58 -6.12 1.46 -18.13
N TRP A 59 -6.40 0.23 -18.59
CA TRP A 59 -7.71 -0.42 -18.49
C TRP A 59 -7.61 -1.70 -17.62
N ALA A 60 -8.58 -1.89 -16.73
CA ALA A 60 -8.71 -3.09 -15.92
C ALA A 60 -10.12 -3.65 -16.07
N VAL A 61 -10.22 -4.81 -16.71
CA VAL A 61 -11.48 -5.55 -16.88
C VAL A 61 -11.67 -6.47 -15.68
N VAL A 62 -12.82 -6.37 -15.02
CA VAL A 62 -13.11 -7.11 -13.79
C VAL A 62 -14.53 -7.70 -13.80
N GLU A 63 -14.72 -8.79 -13.07
CA GLU A 63 -16.06 -9.31 -12.76
C GLU A 63 -16.75 -8.36 -11.77
N PRO A 64 -17.81 -7.64 -12.17
CA PRO A 64 -18.47 -6.66 -11.31
C PRO A 64 -19.08 -7.25 -10.03
N GLY A 65 -19.38 -8.56 -9.98
CA GLY A 65 -19.81 -9.24 -8.76
C GLY A 65 -18.77 -9.27 -7.63
N HIS A 66 -17.49 -9.01 -7.94
CA HIS A 66 -16.38 -9.02 -6.98
C HIS A 66 -15.88 -7.61 -6.61
N MET A 67 -16.59 -6.56 -7.03
CA MET A 67 -16.22 -5.17 -6.81
C MET A 67 -17.32 -4.42 -6.07
N THR A 68 -16.94 -3.56 -5.12
CA THR A 68 -17.84 -2.56 -4.56
C THR A 68 -17.71 -1.22 -5.32
N PRO A 69 -18.69 -0.30 -5.22
CA PRO A 69 -18.54 1.05 -5.78
C PRO A 69 -17.32 1.81 -5.23
N ALA A 70 -16.91 1.51 -3.99
CA ALA A 70 -15.71 2.10 -3.39
C ALA A 70 -14.44 1.58 -4.07
N ASP A 71 -14.41 0.29 -4.47
CA ASP A 71 -13.28 -0.30 -5.20
C ASP A 71 -13.15 0.31 -6.60
N VAL A 72 -14.28 0.47 -7.31
CA VAL A 72 -14.32 1.13 -8.63
C VAL A 72 -13.81 2.57 -8.54
N LYS A 73 -14.26 3.32 -7.53
CA LYS A 73 -13.77 4.68 -7.27
C LYS A 73 -12.27 4.69 -6.94
N THR A 74 -11.81 3.74 -6.14
CA THR A 74 -10.40 3.61 -5.76
C THR A 74 -9.54 3.37 -6.99
N LEU A 75 -9.90 2.41 -7.85
CA LEU A 75 -9.15 2.10 -9.06
C LEU A 75 -9.04 3.31 -10.01
N ARG A 76 -10.12 4.08 -10.15
CA ARG A 76 -10.13 5.36 -10.90
C ARG A 76 -9.24 6.41 -10.28
N SER A 77 -9.27 6.57 -8.96
CA SER A 77 -8.43 7.54 -8.25
C SER A 77 -6.92 7.23 -8.38
N LEU A 78 -6.58 5.95 -8.56
CA LEU A 78 -5.21 5.48 -8.76
C LEU A 78 -4.75 5.58 -10.23
N GLY A 79 -5.65 5.98 -11.15
CA GLY A 79 -5.33 6.29 -12.55
C GLY A 79 -5.75 5.23 -13.57
N SER A 80 -6.41 4.16 -13.17
CA SER A 80 -6.90 3.12 -14.09
C SER A 80 -8.39 3.27 -14.42
N GLN A 81 -8.81 2.82 -15.59
CA GLN A 81 -10.20 2.81 -16.02
C GLN A 81 -10.80 1.41 -15.81
N PRO A 82 -11.72 1.22 -14.83
CA PRO A 82 -12.39 -0.06 -14.61
C PRO A 82 -13.42 -0.33 -15.70
N PHE A 83 -13.36 -1.53 -16.28
CA PHE A 83 -14.34 -2.09 -17.20
C PHE A 83 -15.06 -3.25 -16.53
N ALA A 84 -16.38 -3.26 -16.57
CA ALA A 84 -17.15 -4.38 -16.07
C ALA A 84 -17.33 -5.44 -17.17
N TYR A 85 -17.07 -6.70 -16.85
CA TYR A 85 -17.51 -7.83 -17.69
C TYR A 85 -19.03 -7.83 -17.87
N LEU A 86 -19.48 -8.05 -19.11
CA LEU A 86 -20.89 -8.24 -19.44
C LEU A 86 -21.02 -9.21 -20.63
N SER A 87 -21.50 -10.42 -20.37
CA SER A 87 -21.90 -11.36 -21.42
C SER A 87 -23.18 -10.87 -22.12
N VAL A 88 -23.11 -10.67 -23.44
CA VAL A 88 -24.22 -10.10 -24.24
C VAL A 88 -25.02 -11.18 -24.94
N GLY A 89 -24.35 -12.21 -25.47
CA GLY A 89 -24.98 -13.33 -26.18
C GLY A 89 -25.47 -14.44 -25.28
N GLU A 90 -24.99 -14.51 -24.04
CA GLU A 90 -25.27 -15.61 -23.12
C GLU A 90 -25.64 -15.11 -21.72
N PHE A 91 -26.44 -15.92 -21.01
CA PHE A 91 -26.70 -15.76 -19.58
C PHE A 91 -25.94 -16.84 -18.82
N ASP A 92 -25.04 -16.42 -17.93
CA ASP A 92 -24.35 -17.32 -17.00
C ASP A 92 -25.31 -17.73 -15.87
N GLY A 93 -25.55 -19.03 -15.76
CA GLY A 93 -26.38 -19.61 -14.72
C GLY A 93 -27.33 -20.70 -15.18
N ASN A 94 -27.93 -21.36 -14.18
CA ASN A 94 -28.87 -22.45 -14.39
C ASN A 94 -30.31 -21.93 -14.63
N LYS A 95 -31.21 -22.87 -14.94
CA LYS A 95 -32.63 -22.58 -15.19
C LYS A 95 -33.32 -21.81 -14.06
N ALA A 96 -32.98 -22.07 -12.80
CA ALA A 96 -33.57 -21.38 -11.66
C ALA A 96 -33.10 -19.91 -11.59
N ALA A 97 -31.85 -19.62 -11.95
CA ALA A 97 -31.34 -18.26 -12.03
C ALA A 97 -32.03 -17.46 -13.14
N ILE A 98 -32.25 -18.07 -14.30
CA ILE A 98 -32.99 -17.49 -15.43
C ILE A 98 -34.43 -17.15 -15.04
N GLU A 99 -35.11 -18.09 -14.36
CA GLU A 99 -36.48 -17.90 -13.90
C GLU A 99 -36.58 -16.77 -12.87
N LYS A 100 -35.64 -16.72 -11.91
CA LYS A 100 -35.53 -15.62 -10.94
C LYS A 100 -35.30 -14.27 -11.60
N ALA A 101 -34.56 -14.23 -12.71
CA ALA A 101 -34.33 -13.02 -13.50
C ALA A 101 -35.53 -12.65 -14.41
N GLY A 102 -36.57 -13.50 -14.50
CA GLY A 102 -37.74 -13.27 -15.35
C GLY A 102 -37.45 -13.44 -16.84
N LEU A 103 -36.39 -14.18 -17.22
CA LEU A 103 -35.88 -14.27 -18.58
C LEU A 103 -36.32 -15.51 -19.36
N ASN A 104 -37.27 -16.30 -18.82
CA ASN A 104 -37.73 -17.57 -19.41
C ASN A 104 -38.23 -17.47 -20.87
N LYS A 105 -38.70 -16.29 -21.30
CA LYS A 105 -39.20 -16.05 -22.66
C LYS A 105 -38.14 -15.48 -23.62
N ALA A 106 -36.90 -15.32 -23.16
CA ALA A 106 -35.81 -14.71 -23.90
C ALA A 106 -34.69 -15.69 -24.26
N LEU A 107 -34.95 -17.00 -24.11
CA LEU A 107 -33.96 -18.05 -24.35
C LEU A 107 -33.98 -18.44 -25.82
N SER A 108 -32.79 -18.68 -26.39
CA SER A 108 -32.69 -19.42 -27.65
C SER A 108 -32.92 -20.93 -27.41
N SER A 109 -32.92 -21.72 -28.48
CA SER A 109 -33.00 -23.18 -28.39
C SER A 109 -31.68 -23.85 -27.99
N VAL A 110 -30.59 -23.10 -27.80
CA VAL A 110 -29.24 -23.63 -27.61
C VAL A 110 -28.70 -23.31 -26.22
N ARG A 111 -28.11 -24.32 -25.57
CA ARG A 111 -27.27 -24.16 -24.37
C ARG A 111 -25.82 -24.40 -24.74
N ASN A 112 -24.91 -23.62 -24.17
CA ASN A 112 -23.49 -23.80 -24.36
C ASN A 112 -22.92 -24.62 -23.20
N ASP A 113 -22.90 -25.94 -23.36
CA ASP A 113 -22.49 -26.87 -22.30
C ASP A 113 -21.01 -26.74 -21.91
N ALA A 114 -20.16 -26.17 -22.79
CA ALA A 114 -18.74 -25.95 -22.50
C ALA A 114 -18.52 -24.92 -21.38
N TRP A 115 -19.46 -23.99 -21.21
CA TRP A 115 -19.39 -22.87 -20.26
C TRP A 115 -20.58 -22.81 -19.29
N ASP A 116 -21.42 -23.85 -19.27
CA ASP A 116 -22.64 -23.95 -18.46
C ASP A 116 -23.59 -22.73 -18.58
N SER A 117 -23.62 -22.11 -19.77
CA SER A 117 -24.34 -20.87 -20.04
C SER A 117 -25.49 -21.10 -21.04
N GLN A 118 -26.49 -20.21 -20.99
CA GLN A 118 -27.66 -20.25 -21.89
C GLN A 118 -27.51 -19.19 -22.98
N VAL A 119 -27.55 -19.59 -24.26
CA VAL A 119 -27.56 -18.64 -25.38
C VAL A 119 -28.91 -17.91 -25.42
N MET A 120 -28.86 -16.58 -25.43
CA MET A 120 -30.04 -15.73 -25.32
C MET A 120 -30.51 -15.23 -26.70
N ASP A 121 -31.81 -14.98 -26.85
CA ASP A 121 -32.38 -14.38 -28.05
C ASP A 121 -32.15 -12.86 -28.06
N LEU A 122 -31.24 -12.40 -28.92
CA LEU A 122 -30.85 -11.00 -29.09
C LEU A 122 -31.94 -10.11 -29.71
N THR A 123 -33.00 -10.73 -30.23
CA THR A 123 -34.21 -10.04 -30.69
C THR A 123 -35.24 -9.83 -29.58
N SER A 124 -35.09 -10.52 -28.44
CA SER A 124 -36.02 -10.44 -27.32
C SER A 124 -35.93 -9.10 -26.59
N GLU A 125 -37.07 -8.40 -26.47
CA GLU A 125 -37.15 -7.15 -25.71
C GLU A 125 -36.80 -7.32 -24.22
N ALA A 126 -37.13 -8.48 -23.64
CA ALA A 126 -36.84 -8.79 -22.24
C ALA A 126 -35.31 -8.87 -22.00
N TRP A 127 -34.58 -9.56 -22.88
CA TRP A 127 -33.12 -9.65 -22.77
C TRP A 127 -32.44 -8.30 -23.01
N ARG A 128 -32.88 -7.56 -24.03
CA ARG A 128 -32.37 -6.21 -24.31
C ARG A 128 -32.57 -5.27 -23.12
N THR A 129 -33.77 -5.28 -22.53
CA THR A 129 -34.09 -4.45 -21.37
C THR A 129 -33.24 -4.82 -20.16
N HIS A 130 -33.00 -6.12 -19.94
CA HIS A 130 -32.10 -6.60 -18.89
C HIS A 130 -30.68 -6.05 -19.07
N LEU A 131 -30.10 -6.17 -20.28
CA LEU A 131 -28.76 -5.67 -20.58
C LEU A 131 -28.67 -4.14 -20.45
N PHE A 132 -29.66 -3.38 -20.93
CA PHE A 132 -29.68 -1.92 -20.77
C PHE A 132 -29.78 -1.49 -19.30
N SER A 133 -30.58 -2.18 -18.50
CA SER A 133 -30.66 -1.93 -17.05
C SER A 133 -29.32 -2.22 -16.39
N ARG A 134 -28.72 -3.37 -16.70
CA ARG A 134 -27.41 -3.76 -16.15
C ARG A 134 -26.32 -2.75 -16.50
N ALA A 135 -26.24 -2.31 -17.75
CA ALA A 135 -25.30 -1.29 -18.18
C ALA A 135 -25.49 0.04 -17.44
N LYS A 136 -26.76 0.46 -17.23
CA LYS A 136 -27.08 1.66 -16.44
C LYS A 136 -26.60 1.54 -15.00
N ASP A 137 -26.82 0.39 -14.37
CA ASP A 137 -26.41 0.15 -12.99
C ASP A 137 -24.88 0.14 -12.85
N LEU A 138 -24.17 -0.45 -13.82
CA LEU A 138 -22.71 -0.44 -13.86
C LEU A 138 -22.15 0.98 -14.06
N GLN A 139 -22.74 1.78 -14.95
CA GLN A 139 -22.36 3.19 -15.06
C GLN A 139 -22.57 3.96 -13.76
N ALA A 140 -23.69 3.72 -13.07
CA ALA A 140 -23.99 4.36 -11.78
C ALA A 140 -23.00 3.97 -10.67
N GLN A 141 -22.42 2.77 -10.74
CA GLN A 141 -21.34 2.34 -9.85
C GLN A 141 -19.98 2.98 -10.18
N GLY A 142 -19.86 3.67 -11.31
CA GLY A 142 -18.69 4.44 -11.70
C GLY A 142 -17.75 3.75 -12.69
N TYR A 143 -18.16 2.63 -13.28
CA TYR A 143 -17.37 1.97 -14.33
C TYR A 143 -17.11 2.92 -15.51
N ALA A 144 -15.92 2.83 -16.10
CA ALA A 144 -15.53 3.67 -17.25
C ALA A 144 -15.93 3.04 -18.59
N GLY A 145 -16.27 1.75 -18.60
CA GLY A 145 -16.68 1.02 -19.78
C GLY A 145 -17.18 -0.39 -19.46
N LEU A 146 -17.58 -1.10 -20.51
CA LEU A 146 -18.04 -2.48 -20.47
C LEU A 146 -17.18 -3.33 -21.40
N PHE A 147 -16.72 -4.47 -20.91
CA PHE A 147 -16.16 -5.52 -21.75
C PHE A 147 -17.29 -6.46 -22.17
N LEU A 148 -17.64 -6.40 -23.45
CA LEU A 148 -18.80 -7.08 -24.02
C LEU A 148 -18.37 -8.41 -24.60
N ASP A 149 -18.80 -9.49 -23.96
CA ASP A 149 -18.43 -10.85 -24.31
C ASP A 149 -19.56 -11.59 -25.04
N THR A 150 -19.26 -12.78 -25.57
CA THR A 150 -20.20 -13.69 -26.26
C THR A 150 -20.90 -13.06 -27.47
N LEU A 151 -20.23 -12.11 -28.14
CA LEU A 151 -20.75 -11.42 -29.33
C LEU A 151 -20.89 -12.32 -30.56
N ASP A 152 -20.29 -13.50 -30.55
CA ASP A 152 -20.33 -14.52 -31.59
C ASP A 152 -21.20 -15.75 -31.23
N SER A 153 -21.75 -15.84 -30.01
CA SER A 153 -22.57 -16.99 -29.57
C SER A 153 -23.83 -17.21 -30.41
N PHE A 154 -24.31 -16.19 -31.12
CA PHE A 154 -25.40 -16.36 -32.08
C PHE A 154 -25.04 -17.31 -33.24
N GLN A 155 -23.76 -17.57 -33.50
CA GLN A 155 -23.33 -18.58 -34.48
C GLN A 155 -23.70 -20.01 -34.07
N LEU A 156 -23.96 -20.25 -32.78
CA LEU A 156 -24.38 -21.55 -32.26
C LEU A 156 -25.85 -21.87 -32.58
N VAL A 157 -26.68 -20.85 -32.86
CA VAL A 157 -28.09 -21.05 -33.20
C VAL A 157 -28.25 -21.62 -34.62
N PRO A 158 -29.42 -22.22 -34.95
CA PRO A 158 -29.71 -22.70 -36.30
C PRO A 158 -29.46 -21.64 -37.38
N GLN A 159 -28.94 -22.07 -38.54
CA GLN A 159 -28.45 -21.18 -39.59
C GLN A 159 -29.50 -20.18 -40.09
N ASP A 160 -30.77 -20.58 -40.15
CA ASP A 160 -31.91 -19.75 -40.55
C ASP A 160 -32.23 -18.63 -39.56
N ALA A 161 -31.85 -18.77 -38.29
CA ALA A 161 -32.04 -17.76 -37.26
C ALA A 161 -30.84 -16.79 -37.10
N ARG A 162 -29.65 -17.13 -37.61
CA ARG A 162 -28.41 -16.38 -37.37
C ARG A 162 -28.47 -14.93 -37.83
N GLU A 163 -29.02 -14.65 -39.01
CA GLU A 163 -29.08 -13.28 -39.53
C GLU A 163 -29.98 -12.38 -38.68
N ALA A 164 -31.13 -12.89 -38.23
CA ALA A 164 -32.01 -12.16 -37.34
C ALA A 164 -31.32 -11.82 -36.00
N GLN A 165 -30.57 -12.77 -35.45
CA GLN A 165 -29.77 -12.56 -34.23
C GLN A 165 -28.65 -11.54 -34.46
N ARG A 166 -27.93 -11.61 -35.59
CA ARG A 166 -26.86 -10.67 -35.96
C ARG A 166 -27.39 -9.24 -36.08
N VAL A 167 -28.51 -9.04 -36.80
CA VAL A 167 -29.19 -7.72 -36.89
C VAL A 167 -29.69 -7.25 -35.53
N GLY A 168 -30.23 -8.17 -34.72
CA GLY A 168 -30.61 -7.93 -33.33
C GLY A 168 -29.44 -7.39 -32.50
N LEU A 169 -28.26 -8.01 -32.63
CA LEU A 169 -27.03 -7.61 -31.96
C LEU A 169 -26.53 -6.24 -32.41
N VAL A 170 -26.47 -5.97 -33.73
CA VAL A 170 -26.11 -4.64 -34.26
C VAL A 170 -27.01 -3.56 -33.66
N SER A 171 -28.33 -3.78 -33.69
CA SER A 171 -29.30 -2.86 -33.12
C SER A 171 -29.12 -2.70 -31.59
N LEU A 172 -28.83 -3.80 -30.89
CA LEU A 172 -28.58 -3.79 -29.44
C LEU A 172 -27.39 -2.91 -29.09
N LEU A 173 -26.24 -3.15 -29.71
CA LEU A 173 -24.99 -2.48 -29.41
C LEU A 173 -25.04 -0.99 -29.77
N ARG A 174 -25.67 -0.65 -30.90
CA ARG A 174 -25.89 0.75 -31.29
C ARG A 174 -26.77 1.49 -30.30
N GLU A 175 -27.86 0.85 -29.84
CA GLU A 175 -28.76 1.43 -28.85
C GLU A 175 -28.10 1.51 -27.46
N LEU A 176 -27.29 0.51 -27.07
CA LEU A 176 -26.52 0.52 -25.83
C LEU A 176 -25.57 1.73 -25.78
N HIS A 177 -24.79 1.93 -26.84
CA HIS A 177 -23.88 3.07 -26.97
C HIS A 177 -24.61 4.41 -26.94
N LYS A 178 -25.77 4.50 -27.62
CA LYS A 178 -26.61 5.70 -27.61
C LYS A 178 -27.18 6.00 -26.23
N ARG A 179 -27.59 4.97 -25.47
CA ARG A 179 -28.16 5.12 -24.14
C ARG A 179 -27.11 5.48 -23.10
N GLN A 180 -25.91 4.91 -23.20
CA GLN A 180 -24.80 5.11 -22.26
C GLN A 180 -23.53 5.62 -22.98
N PRO A 181 -23.54 6.86 -23.50
CA PRO A 181 -22.44 7.39 -24.31
C PRO A 181 -21.12 7.55 -23.54
N ASP A 182 -21.17 7.62 -22.21
CA ASP A 182 -19.98 7.73 -21.35
C ASP A 182 -19.28 6.39 -21.11
N LEU A 183 -19.95 5.27 -21.37
CA LEU A 183 -19.36 3.94 -21.27
C LEU A 183 -18.59 3.61 -22.55
N LYS A 184 -17.29 3.41 -22.42
CA LYS A 184 -16.48 2.81 -23.49
C LYS A 184 -16.94 1.36 -23.69
N LEU A 185 -17.26 0.98 -24.92
CA LEU A 185 -17.62 -0.40 -25.22
C LEU A 185 -16.40 -1.13 -25.78
N PHE A 186 -15.86 -2.06 -25.02
CA PHE A 186 -14.71 -2.88 -25.38
C PHE A 186 -15.20 -4.26 -25.79
N PHE A 187 -15.10 -4.59 -27.08
CA PHE A 187 -15.73 -5.80 -27.62
C PHE A 187 -14.77 -6.99 -27.53
N ASN A 188 -15.26 -8.16 -27.13
CA ASN A 188 -14.58 -9.43 -27.43
C ASN A 188 -15.03 -9.90 -28.81
N ARG A 189 -14.11 -9.90 -29.80
CA ARG A 189 -14.43 -10.20 -31.21
C ARG A 189 -15.57 -9.32 -31.77
N GLY A 190 -16.68 -9.92 -32.18
CA GLY A 190 -17.82 -9.25 -32.81
C GLY A 190 -17.61 -8.91 -34.29
N PHE A 191 -16.79 -9.67 -35.02
CA PHE A 191 -16.39 -9.36 -36.40
C PHE A 191 -17.56 -9.27 -37.39
N GLU A 192 -18.65 -10.00 -37.13
CA GLU A 192 -19.85 -10.03 -37.98
C GLU A 192 -20.74 -8.79 -37.84
N VAL A 193 -20.54 -8.00 -36.79
CA VAL A 193 -21.33 -6.80 -36.48
C VAL A 193 -20.53 -5.51 -36.57
N LEU A 194 -19.22 -5.56 -36.34
CA LEU A 194 -18.31 -4.41 -36.38
C LEU A 194 -18.39 -3.57 -37.67
N PRO A 195 -18.56 -4.14 -38.89
CA PRO A 195 -18.71 -3.34 -40.11
C PRO A 195 -19.90 -2.37 -40.12
N GLU A 196 -20.94 -2.64 -39.31
CA GLU A 196 -22.13 -1.80 -39.19
C GLU A 196 -22.11 -0.90 -37.93
N LEU A 197 -21.04 -0.94 -37.14
CA LEU A 197 -20.94 -0.30 -35.82
C LEU A 197 -19.78 0.71 -35.76
N ASP A 198 -19.64 1.52 -36.81
CA ASP A 198 -18.63 2.58 -36.87
C ASP A 198 -18.75 3.55 -35.69
N GLY A 199 -17.63 3.75 -34.98
CA GLY A 199 -17.55 4.64 -33.81
C GLY A 199 -18.12 4.08 -32.50
N VAL A 200 -18.64 2.84 -32.50
CA VAL A 200 -19.25 2.23 -31.30
C VAL A 200 -18.21 1.54 -30.41
N ALA A 201 -17.31 0.75 -31.01
CA ALA A 201 -16.29 0.01 -30.27
C ALA A 201 -15.10 0.92 -29.93
N ALA A 202 -14.74 0.99 -28.65
CA ALA A 202 -13.57 1.69 -28.17
C ALA A 202 -12.27 0.88 -28.36
N ALA A 203 -12.38 -0.45 -28.34
CA ALA A 203 -11.32 -1.41 -28.67
C ALA A 203 -11.95 -2.77 -28.99
N VAL A 204 -11.16 -3.68 -29.56
CA VAL A 204 -11.56 -5.08 -29.85
C VAL A 204 -10.52 -6.04 -29.29
N ALA A 205 -10.94 -6.99 -28.46
CA ALA A 205 -10.14 -8.10 -27.95
C ALA A 205 -10.26 -9.33 -28.83
N VAL A 206 -9.22 -10.15 -28.82
CA VAL A 206 -9.18 -11.44 -29.51
C VAL A 206 -8.56 -12.50 -28.61
N GLU A 207 -9.29 -13.59 -28.42
CA GLU A 207 -8.85 -14.83 -27.77
C GLU A 207 -8.72 -15.93 -28.83
N SER A 208 -7.53 -16.28 -29.32
CA SER A 208 -6.20 -15.74 -29.01
C SER A 208 -5.39 -15.60 -30.31
N ILE A 209 -4.21 -14.97 -30.28
CA ILE A 209 -3.39 -14.73 -31.47
C ILE A 209 -2.33 -15.83 -31.69
N HIS A 210 -1.52 -16.17 -30.69
CA HIS A 210 -0.46 -17.18 -30.82
C HIS A 210 -0.59 -18.34 -29.84
N ALA A 211 -0.95 -18.06 -28.59
CA ALA A 211 -1.14 -19.05 -27.53
C ALA A 211 -2.57 -18.99 -27.01
N GLY A 212 -3.33 -20.06 -27.22
CA GLY A 212 -4.74 -20.14 -26.88
C GLY A 212 -5.06 -21.23 -25.87
N TRP A 213 -6.31 -21.24 -25.44
CA TRP A 213 -6.88 -22.25 -24.56
C TRP A 213 -7.97 -23.03 -25.31
N ASP A 214 -7.92 -24.35 -25.23
CA ASP A 214 -9.02 -25.21 -25.66
C ASP A 214 -9.88 -25.55 -24.44
N ALA A 215 -11.07 -24.93 -24.36
CA ALA A 215 -12.02 -25.13 -23.27
C ALA A 215 -12.59 -26.56 -23.21
N THR A 216 -12.64 -27.28 -24.33
CA THR A 216 -13.18 -28.65 -24.39
C THR A 216 -12.20 -29.63 -23.78
N THR A 217 -10.92 -29.55 -24.19
CA THR A 217 -9.89 -30.47 -23.71
C THR A 217 -9.18 -29.97 -22.45
N LYS A 218 -9.45 -28.72 -22.05
CA LYS A 218 -8.79 -27.99 -20.95
C LYS A 218 -7.27 -27.98 -21.10
N ARG A 219 -6.79 -27.58 -22.28
CA ARG A 219 -5.36 -27.57 -22.62
C ARG A 219 -4.95 -26.27 -23.29
N TYR A 220 -3.74 -25.82 -22.93
CA TYR A 220 -3.03 -24.79 -23.67
C TYR A 220 -2.64 -25.34 -25.05
N ARG A 221 -2.80 -24.53 -26.09
CA ARG A 221 -2.44 -24.91 -27.46
C ARG A 221 -1.91 -23.71 -28.25
N PRO A 222 -1.02 -23.92 -29.22
CA PRO A 222 -0.74 -22.89 -30.21
C PRO A 222 -1.98 -22.63 -31.06
N VAL A 223 -2.22 -21.38 -31.40
CA VAL A 223 -3.22 -20.99 -32.41
C VAL A 223 -2.70 -21.43 -33.78
N SER A 224 -3.56 -22.01 -34.62
CA SER A 224 -3.14 -22.53 -35.92
C SER A 224 -2.85 -21.38 -36.90
N GLU A 225 -2.07 -21.65 -37.95
CA GLU A 225 -1.82 -20.65 -38.99
C GLU A 225 -3.09 -20.27 -39.74
N SER A 226 -3.96 -21.25 -40.05
CA SER A 226 -5.25 -20.99 -40.67
C SER A 226 -6.17 -20.11 -39.81
N ASP A 227 -6.17 -20.29 -38.49
CA ASP A 227 -6.96 -19.44 -37.58
C ASP A 227 -6.42 -18.00 -37.58
N ARG A 228 -5.09 -17.83 -37.59
CA ARG A 228 -4.46 -16.50 -37.67
C ARG A 228 -4.73 -15.82 -39.02
N GLU A 229 -4.64 -16.54 -40.12
CA GLU A 229 -4.95 -16.03 -41.45
C GLU A 229 -6.41 -15.58 -41.52
N TRP A 230 -7.34 -16.37 -40.98
CA TRP A 230 -8.74 -16.01 -40.87
C TRP A 230 -8.95 -14.75 -40.02
N LEU A 231 -8.35 -14.69 -38.83
CA LEU A 231 -8.40 -13.51 -37.96
C LEU A 231 -7.88 -12.27 -38.68
N GLU A 232 -6.78 -12.37 -39.42
CA GLU A 232 -6.16 -11.23 -40.11
C GLU A 232 -7.11 -10.60 -41.13
N THR A 233 -7.98 -11.38 -41.78
CA THR A 233 -9.01 -10.83 -42.69
C THR A 233 -10.00 -9.89 -41.98
N HIS A 234 -10.22 -10.09 -40.68
CA HIS A 234 -11.09 -9.26 -39.85
C HIS A 234 -10.32 -8.14 -39.12
N LEU A 235 -9.05 -8.37 -38.77
CA LEU A 235 -8.23 -7.41 -38.04
C LEU A 235 -7.70 -6.29 -38.93
N GLN A 236 -7.35 -6.57 -40.19
CA GLN A 236 -6.81 -5.57 -41.10
C GLN A 236 -7.75 -4.34 -41.28
N PRO A 237 -9.08 -4.50 -41.50
CA PRO A 237 -10.00 -3.37 -41.54
C PRO A 237 -10.06 -2.55 -40.23
N LEU A 238 -9.95 -3.21 -39.08
CA LEU A 238 -9.98 -2.55 -37.77
C LEU A 238 -8.72 -1.72 -37.54
N ARG A 239 -7.55 -2.25 -37.92
CA ARG A 239 -6.28 -1.50 -37.90
C ARG A 239 -6.34 -0.28 -38.80
N ALA A 240 -6.92 -0.41 -40.00
CA ALA A 240 -7.08 0.71 -40.93
C ALA A 240 -7.98 1.83 -40.36
N LYS A 241 -8.95 1.49 -39.50
CA LYS A 241 -9.80 2.44 -38.76
C LYS A 241 -9.16 3.00 -37.49
N GLY A 242 -7.96 2.54 -37.13
CA GLY A 242 -7.27 2.95 -35.90
C GLY A 242 -7.92 2.43 -34.61
N ILE A 243 -8.71 1.36 -34.69
CA ILE A 243 -9.33 0.72 -33.52
C ILE A 243 -8.23 -0.09 -32.80
N PRO A 244 -8.00 0.12 -31.49
CA PRO A 244 -7.05 -0.67 -30.72
C PRO A 244 -7.43 -2.14 -30.71
N LEU A 245 -6.44 -3.00 -30.90
CA LEU A 245 -6.58 -4.43 -30.85
C LEU A 245 -5.89 -4.97 -29.60
N VAL A 246 -6.64 -5.70 -28.78
CA VAL A 246 -6.14 -6.38 -27.59
C VAL A 246 -5.98 -7.86 -27.88
N ALA A 247 -4.81 -8.42 -27.60
CA ALA A 247 -4.56 -9.85 -27.72
C ALA A 247 -4.57 -10.48 -26.33
N ILE A 248 -5.54 -11.36 -26.06
CA ILE A 248 -5.61 -12.12 -24.81
C ILE A 248 -5.13 -13.54 -25.13
N ASP A 249 -3.91 -13.83 -24.71
CA ASP A 249 -3.24 -15.10 -24.97
C ASP A 249 -3.01 -15.87 -23.66
N TYR A 250 -3.02 -17.19 -23.74
CA TYR A 250 -3.02 -18.07 -22.58
C TYR A 250 -1.75 -18.91 -22.53
N LEU A 251 -1.01 -18.78 -21.43
CA LEU A 251 0.15 -19.63 -21.10
C LEU A 251 0.08 -20.10 -19.65
N PRO A 252 0.64 -21.29 -19.34
CA PRO A 252 0.76 -21.76 -17.97
C PRO A 252 1.54 -20.78 -17.08
N PRO A 253 1.22 -20.66 -15.78
CA PRO A 253 1.90 -19.74 -14.86
C PRO A 253 3.43 -19.89 -14.83
N GLU A 254 3.93 -21.13 -14.91
CA GLU A 254 5.35 -21.44 -14.87
C GLU A 254 6.13 -20.94 -16.11
N GLN A 255 5.45 -20.60 -17.21
CA GLN A 255 6.05 -20.10 -18.45
C GLN A 255 6.12 -18.57 -18.53
N ARG A 256 6.36 -17.90 -17.40
CA ARG A 256 6.36 -16.43 -17.31
C ARG A 256 7.37 -15.75 -18.24
N GLU A 257 8.55 -16.34 -18.45
CA GLU A 257 9.53 -15.81 -19.42
C GLU A 257 9.02 -15.87 -20.85
N ASP A 258 8.31 -16.93 -21.22
CA ASP A 258 7.74 -17.07 -22.56
C ASP A 258 6.54 -16.12 -22.73
N ALA A 259 5.78 -15.86 -21.66
CA ALA A 259 4.78 -14.80 -21.63
C ALA A 259 5.39 -13.41 -21.89
N ARG A 260 6.58 -13.09 -21.35
CA ARG A 260 7.30 -11.84 -21.67
C ARG A 260 7.70 -11.77 -23.14
N LYS A 261 8.22 -12.86 -23.71
CA LYS A 261 8.59 -12.93 -25.13
C LYS A 261 7.37 -12.76 -26.02
N LEU A 262 6.26 -13.42 -25.68
CA LEU A 262 5.00 -13.32 -26.40
C LEU A 262 4.40 -11.91 -26.32
N ALA A 263 4.38 -11.29 -25.14
CA ALA A 263 3.95 -9.89 -24.97
C ALA A 263 4.78 -8.95 -25.86
N LYS A 264 6.10 -9.13 -25.89
CA LYS A 264 6.99 -8.35 -26.76
C LYS A 264 6.66 -8.55 -28.24
N ARG A 265 6.41 -9.80 -28.66
CA ARG A 265 6.03 -10.14 -30.04
C ARG A 265 4.71 -9.46 -30.43
N LEU A 266 3.67 -9.63 -29.62
CA LEU A 266 2.34 -9.07 -29.87
C LEU A 266 2.36 -7.53 -29.96
N ARG A 267 3.15 -6.85 -29.13
CA ARG A 267 3.37 -5.40 -29.28
C ARG A 267 4.00 -5.03 -30.62
N GLY A 268 4.99 -5.81 -31.07
CA GLY A 268 5.62 -5.62 -32.37
C GLY A 268 4.65 -5.84 -33.54
N GLU A 269 3.63 -6.66 -33.34
CA GLU A 269 2.54 -6.92 -34.30
C GLU A 269 1.39 -5.90 -34.18
N GLY A 270 1.51 -4.88 -33.32
CA GLY A 270 0.55 -3.79 -33.16
C GLY A 270 -0.60 -4.08 -32.20
N PHE A 271 -0.52 -5.13 -31.39
CA PHE A 271 -1.49 -5.43 -30.34
C PHE A 271 -1.12 -4.83 -28.99
N ILE A 272 -2.14 -4.60 -28.15
CA ILE A 272 -1.99 -4.45 -26.70
C ILE A 272 -2.11 -5.86 -26.10
N PRO A 273 -1.02 -6.48 -25.64
CA PRO A 273 -1.09 -7.84 -25.13
C PRO A 273 -1.68 -7.90 -23.72
N TYR A 274 -2.27 -9.03 -23.37
CA TYR A 274 -2.42 -9.52 -22.01
C TYR A 274 -2.25 -11.03 -22.01
N ILE A 275 -1.14 -11.52 -21.46
CA ILE A 275 -0.87 -12.95 -21.36
C ILE A 275 -1.20 -13.41 -19.94
N SER A 276 -2.10 -14.38 -19.81
CA SER A 276 -2.64 -14.83 -18.52
C SER A 276 -2.98 -16.33 -18.52
N THR A 277 -3.68 -16.79 -17.48
CA THR A 277 -4.36 -18.09 -17.42
C THR A 277 -5.81 -17.96 -17.90
N PRO A 278 -6.45 -19.06 -18.38
CA PRO A 278 -7.84 -19.03 -18.84
C PRO A 278 -8.84 -18.62 -17.76
N ASP A 279 -8.53 -18.86 -16.48
CA ASP A 279 -9.40 -18.47 -15.36
C ASP A 279 -9.32 -16.96 -15.04
N LEU A 280 -8.37 -16.23 -15.63
CA LEU A 280 -8.15 -14.79 -15.40
C LEU A 280 -8.05 -14.44 -13.89
N ASN A 281 -7.38 -15.31 -13.14
CA ASN A 281 -7.20 -15.24 -11.68
C ASN A 281 -5.72 -15.07 -11.29
N THR A 282 -4.92 -14.51 -12.19
CA THR A 282 -3.48 -14.27 -12.03
C THR A 282 -3.12 -12.89 -12.55
N MET A 283 -2.02 -12.34 -12.05
CA MET A 283 -1.48 -11.08 -12.56
C MET A 283 -0.63 -11.35 -13.81
N GLY A 284 -1.28 -11.20 -14.97
CA GLY A 284 -0.69 -11.42 -16.28
C GLY A 284 0.34 -10.38 -16.70
N ILE A 285 0.81 -10.50 -17.94
CA ILE A 285 1.81 -9.59 -18.55
C ILE A 285 1.17 -8.82 -19.70
N SER A 286 1.30 -7.50 -19.69
CA SER A 286 0.84 -6.61 -20.77
C SER A 286 2.02 -5.85 -21.39
N SER A 287 1.78 -4.64 -21.89
CA SER A 287 2.84 -3.69 -22.26
C SER A 287 3.72 -3.27 -21.09
N ILE A 288 3.22 -3.50 -19.88
CA ILE A 288 3.92 -3.40 -18.62
C ILE A 288 3.87 -4.74 -17.89
N GLU A 289 4.77 -4.94 -16.94
CA GLU A 289 4.74 -6.06 -16.01
C GLU A 289 4.77 -5.54 -14.57
N VAL A 290 3.69 -5.81 -13.82
CA VAL A 290 3.64 -5.55 -12.38
C VAL A 290 4.75 -6.33 -11.70
N GLN A 291 5.52 -5.62 -10.87
CA GLN A 291 6.58 -6.21 -10.06
C GLN A 291 6.00 -6.52 -8.67
N PRO A 292 5.95 -7.80 -8.25
CA PRO A 292 5.30 -8.18 -7.00
C PRO A 292 5.93 -7.49 -5.78
N ARG A 293 5.07 -6.88 -4.95
CA ARG A 293 5.44 -6.30 -3.65
C ARG A 293 4.75 -6.95 -2.47
N ARG A 294 3.86 -7.91 -2.70
CA ARG A 294 3.12 -8.59 -1.64
C ARG A 294 3.89 -9.80 -1.15
N ILE A 295 3.95 -9.95 0.17
CA ILE A 295 4.36 -11.18 0.85
C ILE A 295 3.17 -11.69 1.65
N ALA A 296 2.81 -12.95 1.42
CA ALA A 296 1.80 -13.60 2.23
C ALA A 296 2.47 -14.16 3.49
N LEU A 297 2.12 -13.67 4.67
CA LEU A 297 2.62 -14.19 5.92
C LEU A 297 1.57 -15.08 6.57
N ILE A 298 1.84 -16.38 6.61
CA ILE A 298 0.97 -17.37 7.22
C ILE A 298 1.31 -17.49 8.71
N PHE A 299 0.29 -17.34 9.56
CA PHE A 299 0.41 -17.49 11.00
C PHE A 299 -0.66 -18.45 11.53
N ASP A 300 -0.40 -19.02 12.71
CA ASP A 300 -1.30 -19.97 13.36
C ASP A 300 -2.11 -19.27 14.47
N PRO A 301 -3.44 -19.15 14.36
CA PRO A 301 -4.25 -18.56 15.42
C PRO A 301 -4.24 -19.32 16.74
N ARG A 302 -3.80 -20.59 16.76
CA ARG A 302 -3.56 -21.36 17.99
C ARG A 302 -2.40 -20.78 18.81
N GLU A 303 -1.47 -20.07 18.18
CA GLU A 303 -0.31 -19.42 18.82
C GLU A 303 -0.65 -18.02 19.33
N GLY A 304 -1.84 -17.51 19.03
CA GLY A 304 -2.32 -16.21 19.45
C GLY A 304 -2.87 -15.36 18.32
N ALA A 305 -3.42 -14.21 18.68
CA ALA A 305 -3.89 -13.22 17.71
C ALA A 305 -2.72 -12.57 16.96
N LEU A 306 -3.02 -11.97 15.79
CA LEU A 306 -2.03 -11.39 14.88
C LEU A 306 -1.07 -10.41 15.57
N GLU A 307 -1.56 -9.56 16.48
CA GLU A 307 -0.73 -8.60 17.22
C GLU A 307 0.42 -9.24 18.02
N ASN A 308 0.28 -10.53 18.38
CA ASN A 308 1.27 -11.29 19.14
C ASN A 308 2.00 -12.33 18.28
N ALA A 309 1.61 -12.49 17.01
CA ALA A 309 2.21 -13.49 16.14
C ALA A 309 3.66 -13.11 15.82
N ASN A 310 4.61 -14.02 16.07
CA ASN A 310 6.04 -13.78 15.88
C ASN A 310 6.39 -13.32 14.45
N GLY A 311 5.69 -13.83 13.43
CA GLY A 311 5.88 -13.35 12.06
C GLY A 311 5.46 -11.88 11.87
N HIS A 312 4.40 -11.43 12.53
CA HIS A 312 4.02 -10.02 12.53
C HIS A 312 5.05 -9.15 13.24
N THR A 313 5.42 -9.52 14.47
CA THR A 313 6.29 -8.71 15.33
C THR A 313 7.75 -8.68 14.87
N TYR A 314 8.33 -9.81 14.44
CA TYR A 314 9.75 -9.90 14.09
C TYR A 314 10.05 -9.73 12.60
N VAL A 315 9.11 -10.06 11.70
CA VAL A 315 9.36 -10.07 10.24
C VAL A 315 8.68 -8.90 9.53
N GLY A 316 7.51 -8.46 10.02
CA GLY A 316 6.72 -7.39 9.38
C GLY A 316 7.53 -6.13 9.10
N GLY A 317 8.18 -5.56 10.12
CA GLY A 317 8.99 -4.34 9.97
C GLY A 317 10.21 -4.49 9.06
N LEU A 318 10.76 -5.72 8.94
CA LEU A 318 11.87 -6.01 8.04
C LEU A 318 11.42 -6.05 6.57
N LEU A 319 10.26 -6.66 6.29
CA LEU A 319 9.67 -6.70 4.96
C LEU A 319 9.23 -5.31 4.50
N GLU A 320 8.64 -4.51 5.40
CA GLU A 320 8.33 -3.10 5.15
C GLU A 320 9.59 -2.31 4.75
N TYR A 321 10.70 -2.49 5.46
CA TYR A 321 11.98 -1.88 5.10
C TYR A 321 12.47 -2.35 3.72
N LEU A 322 12.30 -3.62 3.38
CA LEU A 322 12.65 -4.16 2.05
C LEU A 322 11.71 -3.64 0.94
N GLY A 323 10.71 -2.84 1.30
CA GLY A 323 9.76 -2.24 0.38
C GLY A 323 8.59 -3.16 0.06
N TYR A 324 8.29 -4.16 0.87
CA TYR A 324 7.18 -5.09 0.65
C TYR A 324 5.98 -4.77 1.55
N ARG A 325 4.79 -5.03 1.04
CA ARG A 325 3.55 -5.10 1.82
C ARG A 325 3.38 -6.52 2.33
N VAL A 326 2.89 -6.66 3.56
CA VAL A 326 2.60 -7.97 4.16
C VAL A 326 1.09 -8.18 4.23
N ASP A 327 0.61 -9.26 3.62
CA ASP A 327 -0.75 -9.75 3.77
C ASP A 327 -0.73 -10.91 4.77
N TYR A 328 -1.38 -10.74 5.92
CA TYR A 328 -1.40 -11.74 6.99
C TYR A 328 -2.56 -12.70 6.80
N LEU A 329 -2.27 -13.99 6.65
CA LEU A 329 -3.26 -15.03 6.39
C LEU A 329 -3.29 -16.04 7.55
N PRO A 330 -4.42 -16.21 8.24
CA PRO A 330 -4.58 -17.26 9.23
C PRO A 330 -4.54 -18.65 8.58
N ALA A 331 -3.77 -19.58 9.14
CA ALA A 331 -3.63 -20.94 8.59
C ALA A 331 -4.91 -21.80 8.70
N ASP A 332 -5.88 -21.39 9.52
CA ASP A 332 -7.18 -22.03 9.74
C ASP A 332 -8.34 -21.32 9.01
N SER A 333 -8.04 -20.27 8.25
CA SER A 333 -9.01 -19.56 7.40
C SER A 333 -9.01 -20.11 5.97
N ASP A 334 -9.99 -19.68 5.16
CA ASP A 334 -10.01 -19.96 3.73
C ASP A 334 -8.81 -19.29 3.05
N LEU A 335 -7.70 -20.02 2.95
CA LEU A 335 -6.51 -19.57 2.25
C LEU A 335 -6.85 -19.29 0.77
N PRO A 336 -6.38 -18.17 0.18
CA PRO A 336 -6.83 -17.78 -1.15
C PRO A 336 -6.51 -18.82 -2.22
N SER A 337 -7.48 -19.05 -3.11
CA SER A 337 -7.42 -20.05 -4.18
C SER A 337 -6.93 -19.49 -5.52
N TYR A 338 -6.92 -18.16 -5.69
CA TYR A 338 -6.33 -17.52 -6.88
C TYR A 338 -4.81 -17.74 -6.95
N ALA A 339 -4.25 -17.57 -8.15
CA ALA A 339 -2.82 -17.79 -8.38
C ALA A 339 -1.96 -16.67 -7.79
N PHE A 340 -0.83 -17.01 -7.17
CA PHE A 340 0.06 -16.03 -6.53
C PHE A 340 1.12 -15.49 -7.49
N ASN A 341 1.45 -16.25 -8.54
CA ASN A 341 2.43 -15.83 -9.54
C ASN A 341 2.09 -14.46 -10.14
N GLY A 342 3.07 -13.56 -10.19
CA GLY A 342 2.90 -12.19 -10.68
C GLY A 342 2.23 -11.22 -9.70
N LEU A 343 1.64 -11.70 -8.61
CA LEU A 343 1.01 -10.87 -7.58
C LEU A 343 1.80 -10.87 -6.26
N TYR A 344 2.25 -12.03 -5.81
CA TYR A 344 3.05 -12.21 -4.60
C TYR A 344 4.51 -12.49 -4.95
N ALA A 345 5.42 -11.81 -4.25
CA ALA A 345 6.86 -12.07 -4.34
C ALA A 345 7.25 -13.36 -3.58
N GLY A 346 6.43 -13.81 -2.64
CA GLY A 346 6.64 -15.05 -1.92
C GLY A 346 5.72 -15.23 -0.72
N VAL A 347 5.88 -16.36 -0.06
CA VAL A 347 5.15 -16.75 1.16
C VAL A 347 6.13 -16.93 2.31
N VAL A 348 5.81 -16.38 3.47
CA VAL A 348 6.53 -16.63 4.72
C VAL A 348 5.60 -17.38 5.67
N THR A 349 6.07 -18.47 6.25
CA THR A 349 5.35 -19.16 7.33
C THR A 349 6.13 -19.00 8.63
N TRP A 350 5.43 -18.65 9.70
CA TRP A 350 5.98 -18.70 11.05
C TRP A 350 4.96 -19.40 11.95
N MET A 351 5.08 -20.72 12.05
CA MET A 351 4.19 -21.58 12.82
C MET A 351 5.03 -22.62 13.56
N THR A 352 4.89 -22.66 14.87
CA THR A 352 5.64 -23.51 15.80
C THR A 352 4.81 -24.63 16.43
N SER A 353 3.48 -24.57 16.31
CA SER A 353 2.53 -25.58 16.81
C SER A 353 2.38 -26.80 15.87
N GLY A 354 3.16 -26.85 14.80
CA GLY A 354 3.06 -27.89 13.77
C GLY A 354 1.96 -27.61 12.73
N PRO A 355 1.52 -28.64 11.97
CA PRO A 355 0.48 -28.49 10.96
C PRO A 355 -0.83 -27.91 11.52
N PRO A 356 -1.56 -27.06 10.75
CA PRO A 356 -2.86 -26.52 11.17
C PRO A 356 -3.93 -27.63 11.21
N GLN A 357 -5.11 -27.31 11.76
CA GLN A 357 -6.23 -28.27 11.85
C GLN A 357 -6.66 -28.77 10.47
N ASP A 358 -6.81 -27.88 9.48
CA ASP A 358 -7.04 -28.27 8.09
C ASP A 358 -5.72 -28.41 7.32
N VAL A 359 -4.96 -29.45 7.67
CA VAL A 359 -3.69 -29.78 7.02
C VAL A 359 -3.83 -30.04 5.52
N ALA A 360 -5.00 -30.51 5.07
CA ALA A 360 -5.22 -30.82 3.66
C ALA A 360 -5.30 -29.53 2.82
N THR A 361 -6.04 -28.53 3.28
CA THR A 361 -6.11 -27.21 2.64
C THR A 361 -4.76 -26.51 2.67
N PHE A 362 -4.06 -26.53 3.81
CA PHE A 362 -2.73 -25.95 3.93
C PHE A 362 -1.70 -26.60 2.98
N ASN A 363 -1.63 -27.94 2.93
CA ASN A 363 -0.71 -28.64 2.03
C ASN A 363 -1.04 -28.40 0.55
N ARG A 364 -2.33 -28.30 0.19
CA ARG A 364 -2.75 -27.91 -1.17
C ARG A 364 -2.29 -26.50 -1.49
N PHE A 365 -2.44 -25.56 -0.56
CA PHE A 365 -1.97 -24.19 -0.71
C PHE A 365 -0.45 -24.14 -0.95
N ILE A 366 0.36 -24.79 -0.11
CA ILE A 366 1.82 -24.84 -0.29
C ILE A 366 2.19 -25.49 -1.63
N LYS A 367 1.54 -26.62 -1.98
CA LYS A 367 1.78 -27.30 -3.26
C LYS A 367 1.50 -26.37 -4.45
N ALA A 368 0.40 -25.62 -4.42
CA ALA A 368 0.07 -24.66 -5.46
C ALA A 368 1.16 -23.60 -5.63
N ARG A 369 1.72 -23.07 -4.53
CA ARG A 369 2.85 -22.12 -4.60
C ARG A 369 4.09 -22.73 -5.25
N LEU A 370 4.40 -24.00 -4.93
CA LEU A 370 5.49 -24.72 -5.57
C LEU A 370 5.24 -25.00 -7.06
N ASP A 371 3.98 -25.28 -7.46
CA ASP A 371 3.59 -25.45 -8.86
C ASP A 371 3.69 -24.12 -9.64
N GLU A 372 3.39 -23.00 -8.98
CA GLU A 372 3.44 -21.65 -9.53
C GLU A 372 4.84 -21.01 -9.57
N ASN A 373 5.87 -21.69 -9.03
CA ASN A 373 7.21 -21.15 -8.78
C ASN A 373 7.23 -19.90 -7.86
N VAL A 374 6.30 -19.83 -6.91
CA VAL A 374 6.27 -18.79 -5.88
C VAL A 374 7.11 -19.25 -4.68
N PRO A 375 8.19 -18.53 -4.30
CA PRO A 375 9.08 -18.96 -3.22
C PRO A 375 8.38 -19.01 -1.85
N VAL A 376 8.72 -20.03 -1.04
CA VAL A 376 8.19 -20.21 0.32
C VAL A 376 9.34 -20.26 1.34
N ALA A 377 9.29 -19.38 2.34
CA ALA A 377 10.22 -19.35 3.47
C ALA A 377 9.56 -19.86 4.76
N PHE A 378 10.18 -20.84 5.42
CA PHE A 378 9.72 -21.36 6.73
C PHE A 378 10.63 -20.85 7.85
N LEU A 379 10.04 -20.17 8.82
CA LEU A 379 10.75 -19.58 9.95
C LEU A 379 10.30 -20.21 11.27
N ALA A 380 11.29 -20.53 12.12
CA ALA A 380 11.17 -21.15 13.44
C ALA A 380 10.59 -22.58 13.44
N GLY A 381 9.52 -22.87 12.70
CA GLY A 381 8.93 -24.20 12.59
C GLY A 381 8.65 -24.61 11.15
N LEU A 382 8.33 -25.90 10.99
CA LEU A 382 7.99 -26.50 9.70
C LEU A 382 6.63 -27.21 9.85
N PRO A 383 5.50 -26.57 9.49
CA PRO A 383 4.16 -27.14 9.63
C PRO A 383 3.81 -28.15 8.52
N ILE A 384 4.79 -28.91 8.02
CA ILE A 384 4.63 -29.90 6.95
C ILE A 384 5.13 -31.27 7.42
N GLU A 385 4.21 -32.23 7.55
CA GLU A 385 4.51 -33.64 7.86
C GLU A 385 4.39 -34.57 6.65
N ASP A 386 3.78 -34.10 5.55
CA ASP A 386 3.58 -34.87 4.33
C ASP A 386 4.93 -35.28 3.69
N ALA A 387 5.23 -36.57 3.70
CA ALA A 387 6.51 -37.10 3.21
C ALA A 387 6.71 -36.89 1.71
N VAL A 388 5.63 -36.84 0.92
CA VAL A 388 5.72 -36.60 -0.54
C VAL A 388 6.07 -35.14 -0.79
N LEU A 389 5.46 -34.21 -0.07
CA LEU A 389 5.77 -32.78 -0.15
C LEU A 389 7.18 -32.47 0.34
N LEU A 390 7.61 -33.07 1.46
CA LEU A 390 8.99 -32.93 1.95
C LEU A 390 10.00 -33.47 0.93
N LYS A 391 9.74 -34.65 0.35
CA LYS A 391 10.60 -35.21 -0.69
C LYS A 391 10.66 -34.32 -1.93
N ARG A 392 9.53 -33.71 -2.34
CA ARG A 392 9.48 -32.73 -3.44
C ARG A 392 10.36 -31.51 -3.14
N MET A 393 10.44 -31.09 -1.89
CA MET A 393 11.33 -30.00 -1.43
C MET A 393 12.79 -30.45 -1.25
N GLY A 394 13.13 -31.71 -1.54
CA GLY A 394 14.47 -32.27 -1.35
C GLY A 394 14.82 -32.47 0.13
N LEU A 395 13.82 -32.70 0.98
CA LEU A 395 13.96 -32.85 2.43
C LEU A 395 13.47 -34.24 2.88
N LYS A 396 14.05 -34.71 3.98
CA LYS A 396 13.55 -35.88 4.73
C LYS A 396 13.54 -35.57 6.22
N ARG A 397 12.49 -36.03 6.90
CA ARG A 397 12.41 -36.01 8.37
C ARG A 397 12.99 -37.30 8.94
N GLY A 398 13.76 -37.16 10.01
CA GLY A 398 14.23 -38.25 10.86
C GLY A 398 13.45 -38.31 12.19
N ALA A 399 13.88 -39.20 13.08
CA ALA A 399 13.37 -39.22 14.45
C ALA A 399 13.88 -38.00 15.23
N THR A 400 13.01 -37.35 16.02
CA THR A 400 13.39 -36.20 16.84
C THR A 400 14.57 -36.58 17.75
N PRO A 401 15.69 -35.84 17.70
CA PRO A 401 16.83 -36.21 18.50
C PRO A 401 16.53 -35.93 19.97
N GLY A 402 16.98 -36.81 20.86
CA GLY A 402 17.00 -36.52 22.29
C GLY A 402 17.97 -35.39 22.65
N THR A 403 18.19 -35.17 23.95
CA THR A 403 19.29 -34.30 24.38
C THR A 403 20.62 -34.97 24.02
N GLN A 404 21.39 -34.37 23.12
CA GLN A 404 22.64 -34.93 22.61
C GLN A 404 23.64 -33.84 22.25
N VAL A 405 24.93 -34.21 22.23
CA VAL A 405 25.99 -33.32 21.75
C VAL A 405 25.91 -33.21 20.23
N LEU A 406 25.97 -31.98 19.73
CA LEU A 406 26.01 -31.67 18.30
C LEU A 406 27.29 -30.92 17.95
N THR A 407 27.82 -31.19 16.77
CA THR A 407 28.96 -30.48 16.18
C THR A 407 28.50 -29.76 14.92
N VAL A 408 28.81 -28.48 14.77
CA VAL A 408 28.56 -27.75 13.51
C VAL A 408 29.55 -28.27 12.47
N THR A 409 29.03 -28.78 11.35
CA THR A 409 29.82 -29.32 10.25
C THR A 409 29.90 -28.38 9.05
N HIS A 410 28.92 -27.49 8.88
CA HIS A 410 28.93 -26.46 7.86
C HIS A 410 28.17 -25.23 8.36
N GLN A 411 28.66 -24.04 8.03
CA GLN A 411 28.04 -22.76 8.33
C GLN A 411 28.33 -21.74 7.21
N ASP A 412 27.28 -21.19 6.60
CA ASP A 412 27.36 -20.07 5.67
C ASP A 412 27.24 -18.75 6.46
N ASN A 413 28.39 -18.13 6.74
CA ASN A 413 28.48 -16.90 7.51
C ASN A 413 27.81 -15.68 6.84
N THR A 414 27.37 -15.79 5.59
CA THR A 414 26.57 -14.72 4.95
C THR A 414 25.10 -14.76 5.36
N LEU A 415 24.64 -15.88 5.91
CA LEU A 415 23.23 -16.10 6.29
C LEU A 415 23.05 -16.39 7.78
N VAL A 416 24.00 -17.04 8.45
CA VAL A 416 23.81 -17.56 9.81
C VAL A 416 25.08 -17.50 10.64
N GLY A 417 24.94 -17.09 11.90
CA GLY A 417 26.00 -17.10 12.93
C GLY A 417 26.95 -15.91 12.90
N ASN A 418 26.74 -14.94 12.01
CA ASN A 418 27.57 -13.73 11.88
C ASN A 418 26.72 -12.45 11.79
N PHE A 419 25.63 -12.39 12.57
CA PHE A 419 24.76 -11.23 12.68
C PHE A 419 24.70 -10.71 14.13
N GLU A 420 23.60 -10.90 14.87
CA GLU A 420 23.48 -10.41 16.26
C GLU A 420 23.93 -11.45 17.30
N ALA A 421 23.86 -12.74 16.98
CA ALA A 421 24.30 -13.84 17.83
C ALA A 421 25.03 -14.93 17.02
N PRO A 422 26.03 -15.61 17.62
CA PRO A 422 26.68 -16.74 16.98
C PRO A 422 25.79 -18.00 17.01
N VAL A 423 26.11 -18.98 16.17
CA VAL A 423 25.52 -20.33 16.29
C VAL A 423 26.05 -21.02 17.55
N VAL A 424 25.15 -21.48 18.40
CA VAL A 424 25.46 -22.37 19.53
C VAL A 424 24.78 -23.72 19.28
N PRO A 425 25.52 -24.84 19.20
CA PRO A 425 24.93 -26.16 18.97
C PRO A 425 23.94 -26.54 20.09
N ARG A 426 22.67 -26.77 19.73
CA ARG A 426 21.59 -27.17 20.64
C ARG A 426 20.73 -28.25 20.02
N SER A 427 20.51 -29.35 20.73
CA SER A 427 19.61 -30.42 20.27
C SER A 427 18.18 -30.27 20.81
N ARG A 428 17.98 -29.49 21.88
CA ARG A 428 16.64 -29.18 22.40
C ARG A 428 15.86 -28.38 21.35
N ASP A 429 14.62 -28.80 21.10
CA ASP A 429 13.69 -28.22 20.10
C ASP A 429 14.19 -28.29 18.64
N LEU A 430 15.27 -29.04 18.38
CA LEU A 430 15.77 -29.28 17.03
C LEU A 430 14.81 -30.20 16.26
N THR A 431 14.33 -29.71 15.12
CA THR A 431 13.61 -30.56 14.16
C THR A 431 14.60 -31.48 13.44
N ALA A 432 14.40 -32.80 13.50
CA ALA A 432 15.21 -33.78 12.77
C ALA A 432 14.95 -33.69 11.26
N LEU A 433 15.65 -32.79 10.59
CA LEU A 433 15.54 -32.56 9.16
C LEU A 433 16.90 -32.76 8.50
N ALA A 434 16.93 -33.49 7.39
CA ALA A 434 18.11 -33.63 6.54
C ALA A 434 17.75 -33.36 5.08
N THR A 435 18.72 -32.89 4.30
CA THR A 435 18.57 -32.75 2.85
C THR A 435 18.75 -34.10 2.14
N LEU A 436 18.05 -34.27 1.03
CA LEU A 436 18.26 -35.36 0.07
C LEU A 436 19.41 -34.99 -0.91
N PRO A 437 20.01 -35.97 -1.62
CA PRO A 437 20.91 -35.67 -2.74
C PRO A 437 20.25 -34.72 -3.74
N ASP A 438 21.02 -33.78 -4.28
CA ASP A 438 20.54 -32.70 -5.16
C ASP A 438 19.44 -31.80 -4.54
N GLY A 439 19.31 -31.85 -3.22
CA GLY A 439 18.37 -31.05 -2.45
C GLY A 439 18.85 -29.59 -2.23
N PRO A 440 18.22 -28.89 -1.26
CA PRO A 440 18.54 -27.50 -0.95
C PRO A 440 20.02 -27.23 -0.66
N LYS A 441 20.48 -26.01 -0.99
CA LYS A 441 21.77 -25.49 -0.54
C LYS A 441 21.74 -25.31 0.97
N VAL A 442 22.61 -26.04 1.66
CA VAL A 442 22.73 -25.99 3.12
C VAL A 442 23.44 -24.71 3.54
N ALA A 443 22.86 -23.99 4.51
CA ALA A 443 23.49 -22.84 5.17
C ALA A 443 23.96 -23.19 6.59
N LEU A 444 23.33 -24.15 7.25
CA LEU A 444 23.80 -24.73 8.52
C LEU A 444 23.59 -26.24 8.50
N SER A 445 24.64 -27.01 8.81
CA SER A 445 24.51 -28.41 9.16
C SER A 445 25.21 -28.75 10.47
N LEU A 446 24.62 -29.69 11.19
CA LEU A 446 25.18 -30.26 12.41
C LEU A 446 25.21 -31.78 12.32
N THR A 447 26.13 -32.40 13.05
CA THR A 447 26.17 -33.86 13.23
C THR A 447 26.13 -34.24 14.70
N ASN A 448 25.54 -35.40 15.00
CA ASN A 448 25.70 -36.05 16.30
C ASN A 448 26.83 -37.09 16.28
N ALA A 449 27.09 -37.69 17.44
CA ALA A 449 28.11 -38.74 17.59
C ALA A 449 27.83 -40.00 16.74
N ALA A 450 26.58 -40.26 16.37
CA ALA A 450 26.19 -41.37 15.49
C ALA A 450 26.41 -41.07 14.00
N GLY A 451 26.84 -39.86 13.64
CA GLY A 451 27.05 -39.43 12.26
C GLY A 451 25.78 -38.99 11.53
N GLU A 452 24.65 -38.87 12.23
CA GLU A 452 23.41 -38.33 11.65
C GLU A 452 23.57 -36.84 11.39
N VAL A 453 23.16 -36.39 10.21
CA VAL A 453 23.26 -34.99 9.76
C VAL A 453 21.92 -34.29 9.91
N PHE A 454 21.93 -33.10 10.49
CA PHE A 454 20.79 -32.21 10.63
C PHE A 454 21.04 -30.91 9.86
N THR A 455 20.08 -30.44 9.06
CA THR A 455 20.19 -29.25 8.21
C THR A 455 19.09 -28.23 8.54
N PRO A 456 19.16 -27.51 9.67
CA PRO A 456 18.09 -26.62 10.15
C PRO A 456 17.99 -25.30 9.39
N VAL A 457 18.99 -24.94 8.56
CA VAL A 457 18.97 -23.73 7.73
C VAL A 457 19.39 -24.07 6.31
N VAL A 458 18.49 -23.86 5.34
CA VAL A 458 18.75 -24.12 3.91
C VAL A 458 18.07 -23.08 3.01
N THR A 459 18.56 -22.97 1.78
CA THR A 459 17.98 -22.18 0.68
C THR A 459 17.87 -23.04 -0.58
N ALA A 460 16.89 -22.79 -1.44
CA ALA A 460 16.56 -23.61 -2.61
C ALA A 460 15.75 -22.81 -3.64
N PRO A 461 15.62 -23.28 -4.90
CA PRO A 461 14.75 -22.64 -5.89
C PRO A 461 13.28 -22.52 -5.47
N TRP A 462 12.78 -23.42 -4.60
CA TRP A 462 11.43 -23.32 -4.03
C TRP A 462 11.33 -22.36 -2.85
N GLY A 463 12.46 -21.91 -2.30
CA GLY A 463 12.54 -20.92 -1.24
C GLY A 463 13.57 -21.27 -0.16
N GLY A 464 13.17 -21.34 1.11
CA GLY A 464 14.12 -21.70 2.17
C GLY A 464 13.49 -21.99 3.51
N LEU A 465 14.31 -22.43 4.47
CA LEU A 465 13.88 -22.59 5.85
C LEU A 465 15.01 -22.26 6.84
N ALA A 466 14.63 -21.69 7.98
CA ALA A 466 15.49 -21.44 9.13
C ALA A 466 14.72 -21.79 10.40
N LEU A 467 15.04 -22.95 10.98
CA LEU A 467 14.26 -23.54 12.07
C LEU A 467 14.88 -23.24 13.44
N ALA A 468 14.01 -23.21 14.46
CA ALA A 468 14.45 -23.18 15.84
C ALA A 468 15.30 -24.43 16.16
N PRO A 469 16.30 -24.32 17.06
CA PRO A 469 16.72 -23.11 17.79
C PRO A 469 17.71 -22.20 17.03
N TYR A 470 17.96 -22.41 15.73
CA TYR A 470 19.05 -21.77 14.97
C TYR A 470 18.66 -20.48 14.23
N LEU A 471 17.52 -19.89 14.59
CA LEU A 471 17.01 -18.65 13.99
C LEU A 471 17.22 -17.44 14.92
N ILE A 472 16.74 -17.55 16.15
CA ILE A 472 16.81 -16.51 17.19
C ILE A 472 17.30 -17.16 18.48
N GLU A 473 18.34 -16.57 19.07
CA GLU A 473 18.80 -16.87 20.42
C GLU A 473 17.91 -16.11 21.41
N ARG A 474 17.35 -16.80 22.41
CA ARG A 474 16.43 -16.19 23.39
C ARG A 474 16.81 -16.56 24.82
N ASN A 475 16.64 -15.59 25.72
CA ASN A 475 16.52 -15.82 27.16
C ASN A 475 15.24 -15.15 27.67
N ASN A 476 15.05 -15.09 29.00
CA ASN A 476 13.83 -14.55 29.61
C ASN A 476 13.60 -13.04 29.34
N GLU A 477 14.63 -12.31 28.92
CA GLU A 477 14.58 -10.84 28.79
C GLU A 477 14.91 -10.34 27.37
N ARG A 478 15.61 -11.14 26.55
CA ARG A 478 16.22 -10.69 25.30
C ARG A 478 16.13 -11.75 24.21
N ALA A 479 15.96 -11.28 22.98
CA ALA A 479 16.04 -12.07 21.77
C ALA A 479 17.11 -11.48 20.84
N ARG A 480 17.82 -12.33 20.10
CA ARG A 480 18.87 -11.94 19.15
C ARG A 480 18.80 -12.79 17.91
N TRP A 481 18.91 -12.17 16.74
CA TRP A 481 18.94 -12.89 15.48
C TRP A 481 20.27 -13.64 15.30
N ILE A 482 20.19 -14.97 15.15
CA ILE A 482 21.34 -15.80 14.77
C ILE A 482 21.56 -15.70 13.26
N ILE A 483 20.48 -15.70 12.49
CA ILE A 483 20.53 -15.42 11.05
C ILE A 483 20.67 -13.91 10.78
N ASP A 484 21.21 -13.52 9.63
CA ASP A 484 20.92 -12.19 9.07
C ASP A 484 19.53 -12.29 8.41
N PRO A 485 18.48 -11.70 9.01
CA PRO A 485 17.13 -11.88 8.51
C PRO A 485 16.91 -11.19 7.15
N PHE A 486 17.65 -10.12 6.83
CA PHE A 486 17.55 -9.49 5.51
C PHE A 486 18.17 -10.40 4.44
N ALA A 487 19.39 -10.88 4.67
CA ALA A 487 20.07 -11.75 3.72
C ALA A 487 19.29 -13.06 3.50
N PHE A 488 18.78 -13.66 4.58
CA PHE A 488 17.98 -14.88 4.51
C PHE A 488 16.68 -14.68 3.74
N LEU A 489 15.89 -13.63 4.05
CA LEU A 489 14.63 -13.35 3.36
C LEU A 489 14.87 -13.05 1.88
N GLN A 490 15.89 -12.25 1.55
CA GLN A 490 16.23 -11.94 0.16
C GLN A 490 16.65 -13.19 -0.62
N ALA A 491 17.46 -14.06 -0.02
CA ALA A 491 17.90 -15.31 -0.65
C ALA A 491 16.76 -16.32 -0.80
N SER A 492 15.96 -16.52 0.26
CA SER A 492 14.89 -17.54 0.30
C SER A 492 13.64 -17.13 -0.46
N LEU A 493 13.38 -15.83 -0.63
CA LEU A 493 12.23 -15.37 -1.42
C LEU A 493 12.64 -14.88 -2.81
N HIS A 494 13.92 -15.01 -3.17
CA HIS A 494 14.49 -14.52 -4.44
C HIS A 494 14.11 -13.06 -4.73
N LEU A 495 14.13 -12.21 -3.68
CA LEU A 495 13.63 -10.84 -3.79
C LEU A 495 14.50 -10.03 -4.77
N PRO A 496 13.91 -9.49 -5.85
CA PRO A 496 14.67 -8.74 -6.84
C PRO A 496 15.15 -7.39 -6.28
N VAL A 497 16.19 -6.86 -6.92
CA VAL A 497 16.61 -5.47 -6.72
C VAL A 497 15.61 -4.57 -7.43
N GLN A 498 14.84 -3.79 -6.67
CA GLN A 498 13.80 -2.90 -7.18
C GLN A 498 13.69 -1.63 -6.32
N PRO A 499 13.08 -0.53 -6.82
CA PRO A 499 12.81 0.66 -6.02
C PRO A 499 11.94 0.30 -4.81
N ARG A 500 12.23 0.92 -3.65
CA ARG A 500 11.53 0.64 -2.39
C ARG A 500 10.85 1.91 -1.90
N PRO A 501 9.52 1.96 -1.77
CA PRO A 501 8.86 3.08 -1.11
C PRO A 501 9.39 3.24 0.33
N ASP A 502 9.73 4.47 0.73
CA ASP A 502 10.45 4.73 1.99
C ASP A 502 9.73 5.78 2.84
N THR A 503 9.28 5.38 4.03
CA THR A 503 8.53 6.22 4.97
C THR A 503 9.42 6.97 5.95
N THR A 504 10.74 6.85 5.85
CA THR A 504 11.68 7.42 6.82
C THR A 504 12.25 8.76 6.36
N THR A 505 12.15 9.03 5.06
CA THR A 505 12.82 10.16 4.39
C THR A 505 11.85 10.84 3.45
N GLU A 506 11.84 12.16 3.43
CA GLU A 506 11.14 12.97 2.42
C GLU A 506 12.00 14.16 2.05
N ASN A 507 12.07 14.47 0.74
CA ASN A 507 12.95 15.50 0.18
C ASN A 507 14.36 15.42 0.79
N GLY A 508 14.94 14.23 0.80
CA GLY A 508 16.29 13.97 1.30
C GLY A 508 16.48 14.10 2.82
N ARG A 509 15.51 14.59 3.60
CA ARG A 509 15.62 14.72 5.07
C ARG A 509 14.94 13.57 5.79
N ARG A 510 15.49 13.17 6.95
CA ARG A 510 14.81 12.22 7.85
C ARG A 510 13.52 12.89 8.35
N ILE A 511 12.42 12.14 8.35
CA ILE A 511 11.13 12.60 8.83
C ILE A 511 11.12 12.61 10.37
N ALA A 512 10.51 13.63 10.96
CA ALA A 512 10.25 13.71 12.39
C ALA A 512 8.76 13.93 12.68
N THR A 513 8.24 13.21 13.67
CA THR A 513 6.90 13.45 14.22
C THR A 513 6.98 13.60 15.74
N VAL A 514 6.13 14.44 16.30
CA VAL A 514 5.92 14.55 17.74
C VAL A 514 4.44 14.31 18.00
N HIS A 515 4.10 13.37 18.88
CA HIS A 515 2.73 13.22 19.35
C HIS A 515 2.65 12.98 20.86
N ILE A 516 1.59 13.52 21.45
CA ILE A 516 1.38 13.55 22.90
C ILE A 516 0.05 12.89 23.24
N ASP A 517 0.12 11.79 24.00
CA ASP A 517 -1.05 11.11 24.54
C ASP A 517 -1.56 11.85 25.78
N GLY A 518 -2.89 11.80 25.97
CA GLY A 518 -3.60 12.67 26.91
C GLY A 518 -3.27 12.42 28.40
N ASP A 519 -2.59 11.33 28.73
CA ASP A 519 -2.38 10.86 30.11
C ASP A 519 -1.64 11.85 30.98
N GLY A 520 -2.17 12.05 32.18
CA GLY A 520 -1.53 12.85 33.21
C GLY A 520 -1.63 14.35 32.96
N PHE A 521 -2.52 14.81 32.08
CA PHE A 521 -2.79 16.23 31.86
C PHE A 521 -3.04 17.04 33.16
N PRO A 522 -3.82 16.54 34.15
CA PRO A 522 -4.06 17.25 35.41
C PRO A 522 -2.92 17.07 36.44
N SER A 523 -1.85 16.33 36.13
CA SER A 523 -0.72 16.15 37.04
C SER A 523 -0.01 17.46 37.34
N ARG A 524 0.68 17.57 38.47
CA ARG A 524 1.43 18.77 38.87
C ARG A 524 2.91 18.57 38.59
N ALA A 525 3.54 19.54 37.93
CA ALA A 525 4.97 19.49 37.65
C ALA A 525 5.81 19.90 38.86
N GLU A 526 6.92 19.21 39.11
CA GLU A 526 7.87 19.48 40.20
C GLU A 526 8.79 20.67 39.87
N VAL A 527 8.23 21.75 39.34
CA VAL A 527 8.90 23.01 39.02
C VAL A 527 8.33 24.15 39.88
N ARG A 528 9.00 25.31 39.87
CA ARG A 528 8.52 26.49 40.63
C ARG A 528 7.08 26.85 40.23
N GLY A 529 6.21 26.97 41.22
CA GLY A 529 4.78 27.29 41.03
C GLY A 529 3.89 26.07 40.78
N THR A 530 4.46 24.88 40.63
CA THR A 530 3.74 23.61 40.45
C THR A 530 2.59 23.68 39.44
N PRO A 531 2.84 24.14 38.20
CA PRO A 531 1.81 24.21 37.17
C PRO A 531 1.28 22.81 36.84
N TYR A 532 0.09 22.75 36.23
CA TYR A 532 -0.39 21.53 35.60
C TYR A 532 0.56 21.08 34.49
N ALA A 533 0.68 19.77 34.30
CA ALA A 533 1.49 19.15 33.25
C ALA A 533 1.08 19.67 31.87
N GLY A 534 -0.22 19.81 31.59
CA GLY A 534 -0.71 20.46 30.37
C GLY A 534 -0.12 21.84 30.13
N ARG A 535 -0.04 22.69 31.17
CA ARG A 535 0.55 24.03 31.10
C ARG A 535 2.07 23.95 30.90
N HIS A 536 2.76 23.11 31.67
CA HIS A 536 4.21 22.99 31.60
C HIS A 536 4.67 22.46 30.22
N THR A 537 4.01 21.42 29.69
CA THR A 537 4.26 20.90 28.33
C THR A 537 4.08 21.97 27.25
N LEU A 538 3.04 22.82 27.35
CA LEU A 538 2.85 23.90 26.38
C LEU A 538 4.02 24.88 26.39
N ASP A 539 4.44 25.32 27.57
CA ASP A 539 5.43 26.39 27.72
C ASP A 539 6.87 25.90 27.56
N ASP A 540 7.18 24.68 28.00
CA ASP A 540 8.55 24.14 28.04
C ASP A 540 8.88 23.25 26.83
N TYR A 541 7.87 22.59 26.23
CA TYR A 541 8.08 21.68 25.10
C TYR A 541 7.49 22.20 23.79
N ILE A 542 6.20 22.53 23.73
CA ILE A 542 5.51 22.85 22.47
C ILE A 542 5.94 24.22 21.93
N LYS A 543 5.86 25.29 22.73
CA LYS A 543 6.21 26.65 22.28
C LYS A 543 7.68 26.78 21.82
N PRO A 544 8.69 26.34 22.59
CA PRO A 544 10.10 26.60 22.26
C PRO A 544 10.68 25.72 21.14
N ASN A 545 10.10 24.55 20.85
CA ASN A 545 10.67 23.63 19.86
C ASN A 545 10.01 23.76 18.48
N PRO A 546 10.77 23.75 17.37
CA PRO A 546 10.25 23.98 16.02
C PRO A 546 9.69 22.69 15.39
N PHE A 547 8.82 21.98 16.10
CA PHE A 547 8.19 20.75 15.60
C PHE A 547 6.68 20.90 15.52
N LEU A 548 6.11 20.34 14.46
CA LEU A 548 4.69 20.05 14.39
C LEU A 548 4.38 18.94 15.39
N THR A 549 3.30 19.13 16.14
CA THR A 549 2.95 18.25 17.27
C THR A 549 1.49 17.89 17.20
N SER A 550 1.16 16.61 17.19
CA SER A 550 -0.23 16.15 17.28
C SER A 550 -0.54 15.84 18.75
N VAL A 551 -1.56 16.49 19.33
CA VAL A 551 -1.84 16.43 20.77
C VAL A 551 -3.24 15.92 21.01
N SER A 552 -3.36 14.94 21.89
CA SER A 552 -4.64 14.41 22.36
C SER A 552 -4.93 14.81 23.80
N ILE A 553 -6.21 14.72 24.19
CA ILE A 553 -6.64 14.81 25.59
C ILE A 553 -7.63 13.68 25.91
N ILE A 554 -7.66 13.27 27.18
CA ILE A 554 -8.70 12.40 27.72
C ILE A 554 -9.85 13.31 28.16
N GLU A 555 -11.02 13.24 27.51
CA GLU A 555 -12.17 14.11 27.88
C GLU A 555 -12.53 13.92 29.36
N GLY A 556 -12.48 12.70 29.87
CA GLY A 556 -12.81 12.38 31.25
C GLY A 556 -11.84 12.96 32.28
N GLU A 557 -10.63 13.36 31.92
CA GLU A 557 -9.71 14.01 32.88
C GLU A 557 -9.98 15.51 33.02
N ILE A 558 -10.49 16.15 31.95
CA ILE A 558 -10.55 17.61 31.87
C ILE A 558 -11.97 18.18 31.84
N SER A 559 -12.98 17.37 31.53
CA SER A 559 -14.35 17.86 31.32
C SER A 559 -15.17 17.96 32.63
N PRO A 560 -16.21 18.81 32.67
CA PRO A 560 -17.15 18.89 33.79
C PRO A 560 -17.96 17.60 34.03
N ARG A 561 -17.93 16.66 33.07
CA ARG A 561 -18.59 15.34 33.17
C ARG A 561 -17.59 14.20 33.42
N GLY A 562 -16.32 14.54 33.64
CA GLY A 562 -15.23 13.60 33.85
C GLY A 562 -15.05 13.18 35.30
N ALA A 563 -13.92 12.54 35.58
CA ALA A 563 -13.51 12.09 36.91
C ALA A 563 -13.20 13.26 37.87
N PHE A 564 -12.76 14.41 37.32
CA PHE A 564 -12.35 15.59 38.10
C PHE A 564 -13.14 16.85 37.69
N PRO A 565 -14.47 16.88 37.86
CA PRO A 565 -15.32 17.95 37.35
C PRO A 565 -14.99 19.33 37.93
N PHE A 566 -14.43 19.37 39.14
CA PHE A 566 -14.00 20.61 39.81
C PHE A 566 -12.74 21.24 39.20
N LEU A 567 -11.92 20.46 38.48
CA LEU A 567 -10.72 20.96 37.80
C LEU A 567 -11.02 21.50 36.40
N ALA A 568 -12.18 21.20 35.82
CA ALA A 568 -12.49 21.53 34.42
C ALA A 568 -12.36 23.02 34.10
N ARG A 569 -12.73 23.90 35.04
CA ARG A 569 -12.61 25.36 34.88
C ARG A 569 -11.16 25.84 34.71
N GLU A 570 -10.19 25.07 35.20
CA GLU A 570 -8.76 25.36 35.06
C GLU A 570 -8.15 24.61 33.87
N LEU A 571 -8.59 23.38 33.60
CA LEU A 571 -7.97 22.50 32.59
C LEU A 571 -8.45 22.77 31.16
N GLU A 572 -9.76 23.04 30.94
CA GLU A 572 -10.26 23.34 29.58
C GLU A 572 -9.59 24.58 28.97
N PRO A 573 -9.37 25.71 29.68
CA PRO A 573 -8.63 26.84 29.12
C PRO A 573 -7.20 26.48 28.68
N ILE A 574 -6.52 25.60 29.41
CA ILE A 574 -5.17 25.13 29.04
C ILE A 574 -5.25 24.30 27.75
N ALA A 575 -6.20 23.38 27.66
CA ALA A 575 -6.42 22.57 26.45
C ALA A 575 -6.76 23.44 25.22
N ARG A 576 -7.60 24.47 25.39
CA ARG A 576 -7.90 25.47 24.34
C ARG A 576 -6.64 26.20 23.88
N GLU A 577 -5.77 26.63 24.80
CA GLU A 577 -4.53 27.32 24.44
C GLU A 577 -3.56 26.40 23.68
N ILE A 578 -3.46 25.13 24.08
CA ILE A 578 -2.67 24.13 23.36
C ILE A 578 -3.23 23.95 21.94
N PHE A 579 -4.53 23.70 21.80
CA PHE A 579 -5.16 23.48 20.48
C PHE A 579 -5.19 24.74 19.60
N ALA A 580 -5.15 25.94 20.18
CA ALA A 580 -5.01 27.18 19.43
C ALA A 580 -3.60 27.38 18.84
N ASN A 581 -2.56 26.71 19.36
CA ASN A 581 -1.20 26.84 18.84
C ASN A 581 -1.13 26.37 17.38
N PRO A 582 -0.57 27.16 16.44
CA PRO A 582 -0.55 26.80 15.02
C PRO A 582 0.24 25.53 14.73
N LYS A 583 1.25 25.17 15.54
CA LYS A 583 2.03 23.92 15.38
C LYS A 583 1.28 22.68 15.86
N VAL A 584 0.15 22.85 16.55
CA VAL A 584 -0.60 21.74 17.16
C VAL A 584 -1.71 21.24 16.25
N GLU A 585 -1.71 19.94 15.98
CA GLU A 585 -2.82 19.20 15.39
C GLU A 585 -3.63 18.51 16.49
N VAL A 586 -4.96 18.54 16.39
CA VAL A 586 -5.86 18.08 17.45
C VAL A 586 -6.21 16.61 17.28
N ALA A 587 -6.05 15.84 18.37
CA ALA A 587 -6.42 14.45 18.49
C ALA A 587 -7.33 14.21 19.71
N SER A 588 -7.99 13.05 19.76
CA SER A 588 -8.71 12.55 20.93
C SER A 588 -7.95 11.39 21.56
N HIS A 589 -7.92 11.33 22.89
CA HIS A 589 -7.48 10.15 23.65
C HIS A 589 -8.67 9.48 24.35
N THR A 590 -9.81 9.45 23.63
CA THR A 590 -11.11 8.91 24.07
C THR A 590 -11.75 9.68 25.22
N PHE A 591 -12.83 9.15 25.77
CA PHE A 591 -13.57 9.73 26.88
C PHE A 591 -13.08 9.19 28.22
N SER A 592 -13.16 7.87 28.42
CA SER A 592 -12.91 7.25 29.71
C SER A 592 -11.54 6.59 29.84
N HIS A 593 -10.68 6.73 28.81
CA HIS A 593 -9.39 6.03 28.74
C HIS A 593 -9.53 4.54 29.03
N PRO A 594 -10.12 3.75 28.11
CA PRO A 594 -10.09 2.30 28.24
C PRO A 594 -8.65 1.79 28.39
N PHE A 595 -8.35 1.14 29.51
CA PHE A 595 -7.05 0.49 29.73
C PHE A 595 -6.90 -0.77 28.86
N PHE A 596 -8.03 -1.35 28.45
CA PHE A 596 -8.12 -2.47 27.53
C PHE A 596 -9.11 -2.15 26.42
N MET A 597 -8.62 -2.05 25.19
CA MET A 597 -9.45 -1.72 24.02
C MET A 597 -10.33 -2.90 23.56
N GLN A 598 -10.12 -4.09 24.13
CA GLN A 598 -10.97 -5.28 23.98
C GLN A 598 -11.26 -5.89 25.36
N PRO A 599 -12.12 -5.27 26.18
CA PRO A 599 -12.27 -5.62 27.59
C PRO A 599 -12.78 -7.05 27.80
N ASP A 600 -13.67 -7.54 26.95
CA ASP A 600 -14.18 -8.93 27.04
C ASP A 600 -13.11 -9.97 26.70
N LYS A 601 -12.16 -9.63 25.81
CA LYS A 601 -10.99 -10.46 25.50
C LYS A 601 -10.00 -10.43 26.67
N ALA A 602 -9.76 -9.24 27.24
CA ALA A 602 -8.85 -9.06 28.37
C ALA A 602 -9.31 -9.84 29.62
N ARG A 603 -10.62 -9.81 29.93
CA ARG A 603 -11.23 -10.56 31.05
C ARG A 603 -11.09 -12.07 30.97
N LYS A 604 -10.79 -12.62 29.79
CA LYS A 604 -10.57 -14.06 29.58
C LYS A 604 -9.10 -14.46 29.75
N ARG A 605 -8.19 -13.51 29.95
CA ARG A 605 -6.78 -13.80 30.21
C ARG A 605 -6.65 -14.50 31.57
N GLU A 606 -5.74 -15.46 31.65
CA GLU A 606 -5.43 -16.15 32.91
C GLU A 606 -4.92 -15.12 33.94
N ASN A 607 -5.41 -15.20 35.18
CA ASN A 607 -5.04 -14.29 36.28
C ASN A 607 -5.24 -12.79 35.96
N PHE A 608 -6.30 -12.46 35.22
CA PHE A 608 -6.63 -11.07 34.89
C PHE A 608 -7.13 -10.29 36.12
N GLU A 609 -6.21 -9.55 36.75
CA GLU A 609 -6.49 -8.63 37.87
C GLU A 609 -6.05 -7.20 37.49
N PRO A 610 -6.96 -6.38 36.93
CA PRO A 610 -6.60 -5.05 36.45
C PRO A 610 -6.45 -4.05 37.60
N GLU A 611 -5.22 -3.58 37.86
CA GLU A 611 -4.87 -2.65 38.95
C GLU A 611 -5.76 -1.39 38.99
N TYR A 612 -6.06 -0.81 37.83
CA TYR A 612 -6.86 0.42 37.69
C TYR A 612 -8.29 0.17 37.19
N GLY A 613 -8.72 -1.10 37.10
CA GLY A 613 -9.97 -1.48 36.46
C GLY A 613 -9.88 -1.49 34.93
N ILE A 614 -11.04 -1.43 34.26
CA ILE A 614 -11.13 -1.55 32.79
C ILE A 614 -11.00 -0.18 32.08
N ASN A 615 -11.39 0.89 32.75
CA ASN A 615 -11.33 2.28 32.30
C ASN A 615 -11.35 3.21 33.53
N MET A 616 -11.07 4.49 33.31
CA MET A 616 -11.14 5.51 34.36
C MET A 616 -12.54 5.58 35.00
N LYS A 617 -12.58 5.74 36.33
CA LYS A 617 -13.82 5.85 37.09
C LYS A 617 -14.51 7.20 36.81
N ILE A 618 -15.61 7.15 36.08
CA ILE A 618 -16.47 8.31 35.77
C ILE A 618 -17.90 8.01 36.23
N LEU A 619 -18.50 8.96 36.95
CA LEU A 619 -19.85 8.81 37.50
C LEU A 619 -20.88 8.58 36.38
N GLY A 620 -21.61 7.47 36.46
CA GLY A 620 -22.65 7.10 35.49
C GLY A 620 -22.12 6.48 34.20
N TYR A 621 -20.84 6.07 34.15
CA TYR A 621 -20.23 5.42 32.98
C TYR A 621 -19.53 4.11 33.37
N ASP A 622 -20.32 3.09 33.71
CA ASP A 622 -19.83 1.81 34.22
C ASP A 622 -19.51 0.76 33.13
N LYS A 623 -19.91 1.04 31.88
CA LYS A 623 -19.66 0.17 30.72
C LYS A 623 -19.13 1.00 29.56
N ILE A 624 -18.03 0.53 28.97
CA ILE A 624 -17.45 1.14 27.78
C ILE A 624 -18.44 1.04 26.60
N ASP A 625 -18.72 2.19 26.01
CA ASP A 625 -19.41 2.38 24.75
C ASP A 625 -18.44 3.06 23.77
N PHE A 626 -17.92 2.29 22.82
CA PHE A 626 -16.93 2.80 21.86
C PHE A 626 -17.48 3.89 20.94
N ARG A 627 -18.80 4.01 20.74
CA ARG A 627 -19.35 5.18 20.04
C ARG A 627 -19.21 6.44 20.88
N ARG A 628 -19.43 6.35 22.20
CA ARG A 628 -19.20 7.44 23.14
C ARG A 628 -17.73 7.81 23.26
N GLU A 629 -16.84 6.80 23.28
CA GLU A 629 -15.39 6.99 23.33
C GLU A 629 -14.87 7.73 22.10
N ILE A 630 -15.36 7.38 20.90
CA ILE A 630 -14.84 7.90 19.63
C ILE A 630 -15.61 9.15 19.18
N PHE A 631 -16.90 9.02 18.85
CA PHE A 631 -17.70 10.13 18.33
C PHE A 631 -17.94 11.18 19.43
N GLY A 632 -18.30 10.72 20.63
CA GLY A 632 -18.61 11.64 21.73
C GLY A 632 -17.41 12.49 22.16
N SER A 633 -16.23 11.89 22.32
CA SER A 633 -15.01 12.62 22.70
C SER A 633 -14.56 13.58 21.59
N ARG A 634 -14.58 13.12 20.33
CA ARG A 634 -14.34 13.98 19.15
C ARG A 634 -15.25 15.21 19.16
N ASP A 635 -16.55 15.00 19.33
CA ASP A 635 -17.55 16.06 19.27
C ASP A 635 -17.41 17.04 20.44
N TYR A 636 -17.13 16.52 21.63
CA TYR A 636 -16.83 17.36 22.79
C TYR A 636 -15.63 18.27 22.54
N ILE A 637 -14.51 17.73 22.03
CA ILE A 637 -13.31 18.52 21.73
C ILE A 637 -13.63 19.57 20.67
N ASN A 638 -14.27 19.17 19.56
CA ASN A 638 -14.65 20.05 18.46
C ASN A 638 -15.54 21.22 18.91
N GLN A 639 -16.48 20.97 19.83
CA GLN A 639 -17.46 21.97 20.27
C GLN A 639 -16.92 22.87 21.39
N ASN A 640 -16.06 22.35 22.26
CA ASN A 640 -15.70 23.03 23.51
C ASN A 640 -14.25 23.49 23.57
N LEU A 641 -13.33 22.84 22.86
CA LEU A 641 -11.88 23.03 23.03
C LEU A 641 -11.16 23.53 21.78
N THR A 642 -11.76 23.41 20.60
CA THR A 642 -11.18 23.89 19.34
C THR A 642 -12.21 24.65 18.51
N THR A 643 -11.84 25.02 17.28
CA THR A 643 -12.66 25.73 16.31
C THR A 643 -12.94 24.85 15.09
N PRO A 644 -13.99 25.15 14.28
CA PRO A 644 -14.25 24.42 13.04
C PRO A 644 -13.07 24.39 12.05
N GLN A 645 -12.14 25.35 12.14
CA GLN A 645 -10.94 25.42 11.30
C GLN A 645 -9.83 24.44 11.74
N LYS A 646 -9.89 23.94 12.98
CA LYS A 646 -8.92 22.99 13.55
C LYS A 646 -9.65 21.80 14.19
N PRO A 647 -10.41 21.01 13.41
CA PRO A 647 -11.14 19.87 13.95
C PRO A 647 -10.19 18.79 14.46
N VAL A 648 -10.71 17.92 15.32
CA VAL A 648 -10.06 16.65 15.67
C VAL A 648 -9.89 15.81 14.40
N LYS A 649 -8.66 15.36 14.13
CA LYS A 649 -8.31 14.54 12.97
C LYS A 649 -7.94 13.10 13.31
N LEU A 650 -7.59 12.86 14.57
CA LEU A 650 -6.97 11.61 15.02
C LEU A 650 -7.62 11.10 16.29
N VAL A 651 -7.59 9.77 16.46
CA VAL A 651 -7.69 9.11 17.76
C VAL A 651 -6.34 8.46 18.08
N PHE A 652 -5.81 8.74 19.26
CA PHE A 652 -4.67 8.03 19.84
C PHE A 652 -5.23 6.97 20.76
N TRP A 653 -4.87 5.70 20.53
CA TRP A 653 -5.48 4.60 21.28
C TRP A 653 -4.95 4.54 22.71
N PRO A 654 -5.82 4.56 23.74
CA PRO A 654 -5.42 4.49 25.14
C PRO A 654 -5.09 3.05 25.56
N GLY A 655 -4.51 2.93 26.76
CA GLY A 655 -4.28 1.65 27.41
C GLY A 655 -3.37 0.72 26.62
N ASP A 656 -3.83 -0.50 26.37
CA ASP A 656 -3.10 -1.49 25.57
C ASP A 656 -3.01 -1.15 24.08
N ALA A 657 -3.70 -0.10 23.61
CA ALA A 657 -3.70 0.39 22.24
C ALA A 657 -3.99 -0.72 21.19
N LEU A 658 -4.82 -1.70 21.55
CA LEU A 658 -5.20 -2.83 20.68
C LEU A 658 -6.71 -2.81 20.38
N PRO A 659 -7.22 -1.82 19.63
CA PRO A 659 -8.62 -1.77 19.22
C PRO A 659 -9.04 -3.01 18.42
N SER A 660 -10.33 -3.36 18.52
CA SER A 660 -10.93 -4.34 17.62
C SER A 660 -11.11 -3.77 16.21
N SER A 661 -11.30 -4.66 15.23
CA SER A 661 -11.70 -4.30 13.86
C SER A 661 -12.88 -3.32 13.83
N ASP A 662 -13.94 -3.61 14.60
CA ASP A 662 -15.13 -2.74 14.67
C ASP A 662 -14.81 -1.36 15.26
N THR A 663 -13.91 -1.30 16.24
CA THR A 663 -13.50 -0.05 16.88
C THR A 663 -12.65 0.81 15.93
N ILE A 664 -11.77 0.19 15.14
CA ILE A 664 -11.02 0.85 14.06
C ILE A 664 -12.00 1.41 13.02
N LYS A 665 -13.00 0.62 12.62
CA LYS A 665 -14.05 1.06 11.70
C LYS A 665 -14.80 2.28 12.24
N LEU A 666 -15.15 2.31 13.54
CA LEU A 666 -15.79 3.47 14.15
C LEU A 666 -14.92 4.74 14.06
N ALA A 667 -13.60 4.64 14.16
CA ALA A 667 -12.70 5.78 13.98
C ALA A 667 -12.76 6.32 12.53
N TYR A 668 -12.67 5.44 11.53
CA TYR A 668 -12.80 5.84 10.13
C TYR A 668 -14.18 6.41 9.80
N ASP A 669 -15.26 5.80 10.29
CA ASP A 669 -16.63 6.31 10.14
C ASP A 669 -16.80 7.68 10.85
N ALA A 670 -15.99 7.97 11.86
CA ALA A 670 -15.91 9.27 12.52
C ALA A 670 -15.01 10.29 11.79
N GLY A 671 -14.45 9.95 10.62
CA GLY A 671 -13.50 10.78 9.89
C GLY A 671 -12.16 10.96 10.60
N LEU A 672 -11.80 10.03 11.50
CA LEU A 672 -10.57 10.06 12.27
C LEU A 672 -9.57 9.04 11.72
N LYS A 673 -8.34 9.50 11.51
CA LYS A 673 -7.19 8.58 11.43
C LYS A 673 -6.89 8.04 12.83
N ASN A 674 -6.14 6.94 12.92
CA ASN A 674 -5.85 6.30 14.20
C ASN A 674 -4.38 5.92 14.31
N VAL A 675 -3.80 6.01 15.51
CA VAL A 675 -2.41 5.58 15.78
C VAL A 675 -2.26 5.09 17.22
N ASN A 676 -1.19 4.30 17.43
CA ASN A 676 -0.65 3.68 18.66
C ASN A 676 -0.86 2.16 18.71
N GLY A 677 -0.15 1.49 19.62
CA GLY A 677 0.20 0.06 19.57
C GLY A 677 1.62 -0.12 19.01
N SER A 678 2.13 -1.36 19.04
CA SER A 678 3.53 -1.74 18.72
C SER A 678 4.56 -1.26 19.73
N GLU A 679 5.72 -1.92 19.77
CA GLU A 679 6.77 -1.70 20.77
C GLU A 679 8.14 -1.57 20.10
N THR A 680 8.29 -0.69 19.11
CA THR A 680 9.62 -0.46 18.53
C THR A 680 10.52 0.26 19.53
N ILE A 681 11.53 -0.45 20.06
CA ILE A 681 12.52 0.04 21.02
C ILE A 681 13.86 -0.69 20.83
N MET A 682 14.95 0.07 20.71
CA MET A 682 16.31 -0.46 20.60
C MET A 682 17.25 0.43 21.40
N THR A 683 17.97 -0.15 22.36
CA THR A 683 18.92 0.62 23.20
C THR A 683 20.32 0.08 23.04
N LYS A 684 21.37 0.82 23.43
CA LYS A 684 22.73 0.28 23.41
C LYS A 684 22.92 -0.92 24.35
N ALA A 685 22.07 -1.04 25.38
CA ALA A 685 22.01 -2.21 26.25
C ALA A 685 21.33 -3.41 25.58
N ASN A 686 20.41 -3.17 24.64
CA ASN A 686 19.77 -4.21 23.84
C ASN A 686 19.68 -3.86 22.33
N PRO A 687 20.80 -3.81 21.58
CA PRO A 687 20.80 -3.40 20.18
C PRO A 687 20.41 -4.58 19.28
N SER A 688 19.13 -4.91 19.19
CA SER A 688 18.62 -6.01 18.37
C SER A 688 17.43 -5.59 17.52
N LEU A 689 17.40 -6.06 16.26
CA LEU A 689 16.27 -5.93 15.35
C LEU A 689 15.04 -6.71 15.82
N THR A 690 15.17 -7.57 16.84
CA THR A 690 13.99 -8.15 17.51
C THR A 690 13.12 -7.07 18.20
N GLY A 691 13.69 -5.89 18.47
CA GLY A 691 12.96 -4.71 18.94
C GLY A 691 12.35 -3.84 17.84
N LEU A 692 12.37 -4.27 16.56
CA LEU A 692 11.77 -3.56 15.43
C LEU A 692 10.42 -4.19 15.04
N ASN A 693 9.33 -3.62 15.53
CA ASN A 693 7.98 -4.04 15.16
C ASN A 693 7.48 -3.33 13.89
N PRO A 694 6.49 -3.86 13.14
CA PRO A 694 5.95 -3.22 11.93
C PRO A 694 5.32 -1.85 12.17
N LEU A 695 5.03 -1.12 11.09
CA LEU A 695 4.38 0.20 11.11
C LEU A 695 2.85 0.14 11.10
N LEU A 696 2.26 -0.99 10.71
CA LEU A 696 0.81 -1.14 10.60
C LEU A 696 0.31 -2.57 10.84
N ARG A 697 -0.98 -2.68 11.17
CA ARG A 697 -1.73 -3.93 11.25
C ARG A 697 -3.02 -3.81 10.41
N PRO A 698 -3.15 -4.57 9.31
CA PRO A 698 -4.40 -4.60 8.55
C PRO A 698 -5.49 -5.36 9.31
N THR A 699 -6.71 -4.84 9.31
CA THR A 699 -7.90 -5.47 9.89
C THR A 699 -9.10 -5.33 8.95
N PRO A 700 -10.16 -6.15 9.08
CA PRO A 700 -11.38 -5.99 8.29
C PRO A 700 -12.04 -4.60 8.42
N GLY A 701 -11.79 -3.88 9.52
CA GLY A 701 -12.30 -2.55 9.78
C GLY A 701 -11.42 -1.41 9.26
N GLY A 702 -10.27 -1.74 8.64
CA GLY A 702 -9.29 -0.79 8.13
C GLY A 702 -7.89 -1.01 8.74
N LEU A 703 -6.96 -0.11 8.42
CA LEU A 703 -5.60 -0.19 8.96
C LEU A 703 -5.55 0.39 10.37
N GLN A 704 -4.92 -0.34 11.29
CA GLN A 704 -4.35 0.28 12.48
C GLN A 704 -2.92 0.72 12.15
N TYR A 705 -2.62 1.99 12.37
CA TYR A 705 -1.24 2.46 12.30
C TYR A 705 -0.59 2.36 13.68
N TYR A 706 0.63 1.85 13.71
CA TYR A 706 1.40 1.75 14.93
C TYR A 706 2.26 2.98 15.17
N ALA A 707 2.57 3.24 16.43
CA ALA A 707 3.58 4.24 16.76
C ALA A 707 4.93 3.73 16.22
N PRO A 708 5.65 4.50 15.38
CA PRO A 708 6.87 4.00 14.76
C PRO A 708 7.99 3.70 15.76
N ILE A 709 7.98 4.40 16.91
CA ILE A 709 8.82 4.17 18.08
C ILE A 709 7.91 4.35 19.31
N ILE A 710 8.05 3.45 20.31
CA ILE A 710 7.22 3.45 21.52
C ILE A 710 7.52 4.65 22.43
N ASN A 711 6.54 4.99 23.27
CA ASN A 711 6.62 6.08 24.24
C ASN A 711 7.53 5.77 25.44
N GLU A 712 7.59 6.71 26.38
CA GLU A 712 8.44 6.66 27.58
C GLU A 712 8.15 5.50 28.53
N ASN A 713 6.98 4.84 28.44
CA ASN A 713 6.59 3.81 29.40
C ASN A 713 7.59 2.67 29.45
N LEU A 714 8.00 2.14 28.29
CA LEU A 714 8.95 1.01 28.25
C LEU A 714 10.37 1.44 28.66
N TYR A 715 10.76 2.69 28.44
CA TYR A 715 12.06 3.22 28.86
C TYR A 715 12.13 3.55 30.36
N THR A 716 10.98 3.67 31.03
CA THR A 716 10.89 4.13 32.44
C THR A 716 10.22 3.10 33.35
N ASN A 717 10.13 1.84 32.92
CA ASN A 717 9.49 0.76 33.66
C ASN A 717 8.04 1.10 34.06
N LEU A 718 7.22 1.47 33.08
CA LEU A 718 5.84 1.93 33.26
C LEU A 718 5.75 3.10 34.24
N TRP A 719 6.63 4.09 34.05
CA TRP A 719 6.73 5.28 34.91
C TRP A 719 7.07 4.99 36.39
N LYS A 720 7.62 3.80 36.71
CA LYS A 720 8.14 3.47 38.06
C LYS A 720 9.60 3.90 38.26
N GLY A 721 10.24 4.39 37.20
CA GLY A 721 11.60 4.90 37.21
C GLY A 721 12.64 3.88 36.72
N PRO A 722 13.86 4.34 36.41
CA PRO A 722 14.33 5.73 36.55
C PRO A 722 13.67 6.68 35.54
N TYR A 723 13.20 7.85 36.01
CA TYR A 723 12.47 8.82 35.17
C TYR A 723 13.33 9.47 34.06
N TYR A 724 14.66 9.36 34.13
CA TYR A 724 15.55 9.79 33.07
C TYR A 724 15.70 8.75 31.94
N GLY A 725 15.18 7.53 32.12
CA GLY A 725 15.39 6.40 31.21
C GLY A 725 14.94 6.69 29.78
N PHE A 726 13.95 7.58 29.59
CA PHE A 726 13.49 7.97 28.26
C PHE A 726 14.57 8.64 27.38
N ARG A 727 15.67 9.13 27.98
CA ARG A 727 16.84 9.59 27.23
C ARG A 727 17.39 8.52 26.27
N GLU A 728 17.20 7.23 26.57
CA GLU A 728 17.61 6.12 25.68
C GLU A 728 16.82 6.06 24.36
N LEU A 729 15.78 6.87 24.17
CA LEU A 729 15.17 7.10 22.86
C LEU A 729 16.21 7.57 21.82
N ILE A 730 17.24 8.31 22.25
CA ILE A 730 18.35 8.72 21.38
C ILE A 730 19.09 7.49 20.83
N ASP A 731 19.29 6.45 21.65
CA ASP A 731 19.91 5.20 21.17
C ASP A 731 19.03 4.55 20.10
N THR A 732 17.70 4.56 20.27
CA THR A 732 16.78 4.04 19.24
C THR A 732 16.89 4.86 17.96
N PHE A 733 17.00 6.19 18.03
CA PHE A 733 17.20 7.03 16.84
C PHE A 733 18.51 6.71 16.11
N GLU A 734 19.59 6.43 16.83
CA GLU A 734 20.90 6.06 16.25
C GLU A 734 20.88 4.66 15.62
N LEU A 735 20.35 3.67 16.34
CA LEU A 735 20.31 2.27 15.91
C LEU A 735 19.31 2.01 14.77
N THR A 736 18.30 2.86 14.64
CA THR A 736 17.38 2.85 13.49
C THR A 736 17.82 3.77 12.35
N GLU A 737 18.99 4.41 12.45
CA GLU A 737 19.61 5.19 11.37
C GLU A 737 20.77 4.42 10.72
N ASN A 738 21.56 3.69 11.52
CA ASN A 738 22.78 3.04 11.07
C ASN A 738 22.82 1.55 11.42
N PRO A 739 23.23 0.66 10.50
CA PRO A 739 23.66 0.94 9.12
C PRO A 739 22.48 1.13 8.15
N ARG A 740 21.25 0.96 8.61
CA ARG A 740 20.02 1.03 7.81
C ARG A 740 19.08 2.04 8.45
N ARG A 741 18.51 2.95 7.66
CA ARG A 741 17.45 3.84 8.12
C ARG A 741 16.13 3.06 8.16
N LEU A 742 15.77 2.60 9.35
CA LEU A 742 14.59 1.78 9.65
C LEU A 742 13.42 2.64 10.13
N ARG A 743 13.68 3.75 10.82
CA ARG A 743 12.64 4.65 11.37
C ARG A 743 13.04 6.12 11.20
N GLY A 744 12.04 7.02 11.19
CA GLY A 744 12.27 8.45 11.35
C GLY A 744 12.60 8.83 12.80
N LEU A 745 12.60 10.13 13.10
CA LEU A 745 12.72 10.68 14.45
C LEU A 745 11.32 10.85 15.06
N HIS A 746 10.80 9.79 15.64
CA HIS A 746 9.44 9.78 16.20
C HIS A 746 9.49 9.92 17.72
N LEU A 747 8.99 11.05 18.22
CA LEU A 747 8.84 11.33 19.64
C LEU A 747 7.37 11.12 20.04
N TYR A 748 7.15 10.09 20.85
CA TYR A 748 5.87 9.74 21.44
C TYR A 748 5.99 9.82 22.96
N TYR A 749 5.16 10.60 23.64
CA TYR A 749 5.16 10.68 25.11
C TYR A 749 3.81 11.13 25.67
N HIS A 750 3.67 11.16 26.99
CA HIS A 750 2.47 11.63 27.69
C HIS A 750 2.73 12.90 28.50
N PHE A 751 1.68 13.60 28.95
CA PHE A 751 1.84 14.85 29.69
C PHE A 751 2.62 14.69 31.01
N TYR A 752 2.54 13.53 31.66
CA TYR A 752 3.31 13.29 32.89
C TYR A 752 4.84 13.30 32.66
N SER A 753 5.35 13.15 31.43
CA SER A 753 6.78 13.38 31.12
C SER A 753 7.24 14.81 31.39
N SER A 754 6.31 15.74 31.65
CA SER A 754 6.62 17.10 32.08
C SER A 754 6.66 17.29 33.60
N THR A 755 6.51 16.24 34.41
CA THR A 755 6.32 16.40 35.87
C THR A 755 7.56 16.17 36.71
N LYS A 756 8.42 15.21 36.35
CA LYS A 756 9.61 14.85 37.15
C LYS A 756 10.85 15.56 36.61
N GLN A 757 11.66 16.18 37.47
CA GLN A 757 12.88 16.90 37.07
C GLN A 757 13.82 16.08 36.16
N ALA A 758 14.02 14.80 36.49
CA ALA A 758 14.84 13.90 35.70
C ALA A 758 14.27 13.64 34.28
N SER A 759 12.94 13.54 34.17
CA SER A 759 12.26 13.37 32.87
C SER A 759 12.28 14.67 32.07
N ILE A 760 12.06 15.82 32.71
CA ILE A 760 12.15 17.14 32.06
C ILE A 760 13.52 17.33 31.41
N LYS A 761 14.58 17.01 32.13
CA LYS A 761 15.94 17.06 31.58
C LYS A 761 16.13 16.10 30.39
N ALA A 762 15.60 14.87 30.47
CA ALA A 762 15.66 13.91 29.37
C ALA A 762 14.91 14.42 28.13
N MET A 763 13.74 15.04 28.31
CA MET A 763 12.97 15.65 27.22
C MET A 763 13.75 16.78 26.54
N HIS A 764 14.44 17.65 27.29
CA HIS A 764 15.31 18.67 26.71
C HIS A 764 16.46 18.07 25.88
N ASP A 765 17.08 17.00 26.39
CA ASP A 765 18.13 16.28 25.66
C ASP A 765 17.60 15.69 24.33
N ILE A 766 16.40 15.10 24.35
CA ILE A 766 15.75 14.51 23.17
C ILE A 766 15.38 15.57 22.13
N TYR A 767 14.69 16.64 22.53
CA TYR A 767 14.34 17.74 21.62
C TYR A 767 15.58 18.43 21.04
N GLY A 768 16.63 18.58 21.86
CA GLY A 768 17.93 19.07 21.43
C GLY A 768 18.52 18.19 20.34
N TYR A 769 18.61 16.88 20.59
CA TYR A 769 19.09 15.91 19.61
C TYR A 769 18.30 15.97 18.30
N MET A 770 16.96 15.94 18.36
CA MET A 770 16.12 16.01 17.16
C MET A 770 16.36 17.28 16.34
N ARG A 771 16.55 18.43 16.99
CA ARG A 771 16.80 19.71 16.30
C ARG A 771 18.16 19.69 15.58
N ASP A 772 19.18 19.10 16.19
CA ASP A 772 20.52 19.01 15.62
C ASP A 772 20.57 18.14 14.36
N GLN A 773 19.62 17.20 14.21
CA GLN A 773 19.45 16.38 13.00
C GLN A 773 18.78 17.13 11.82
N GLN A 774 18.24 18.33 12.05
CA GLN A 774 17.54 19.15 11.05
C GLN A 774 16.48 18.40 10.20
N PRO A 775 15.56 17.64 10.81
CA PRO A 775 14.62 16.79 10.07
C PRO A 775 13.55 17.59 9.31
N MET A 776 12.77 16.90 8.49
CA MET A 776 11.46 17.37 8.03
C MET A 776 10.42 17.06 9.11
N SER A 777 9.83 18.08 9.71
CA SER A 777 8.78 17.90 10.72
C SER A 777 7.42 17.78 10.06
N LEU A 778 6.68 16.72 10.39
CA LEU A 778 5.31 16.47 9.94
C LEU A 778 4.37 16.32 11.13
N TRP A 779 3.11 16.71 10.95
CA TRP A 779 2.06 16.24 11.84
C TRP A 779 1.90 14.72 11.71
N MET A 780 1.41 14.07 12.76
CA MET A 780 1.20 12.63 12.73
C MET A 780 0.21 12.26 11.62
N SER A 781 -0.87 13.02 11.42
CA SER A 781 -1.85 12.71 10.37
C SER A 781 -1.24 12.70 8.97
N ASP A 782 -0.29 13.61 8.68
CA ASP A 782 0.42 13.64 7.39
C ASP A 782 1.36 12.45 7.24
N TYR A 783 2.03 12.04 8.32
CA TYR A 783 2.89 10.86 8.33
C TYR A 783 2.10 9.58 8.07
N LEU A 784 0.89 9.44 8.63
CA LEU A 784 0.07 8.25 8.42
C LEU A 784 -0.33 8.05 6.95
N ASP A 785 -0.53 9.12 6.18
CA ASP A 785 -0.80 9.00 4.73
C ASP A 785 0.44 8.48 3.96
N ARG A 786 1.64 8.74 4.46
CA ARG A 786 2.88 8.16 3.90
C ARG A 786 2.99 6.68 4.23
N VAL A 787 2.59 6.27 5.44
CA VAL A 787 2.52 4.86 5.83
C VAL A 787 1.44 4.13 5.03
N HIS A 788 0.30 4.77 4.76
CA HIS A 788 -0.70 4.24 3.84
C HIS A 788 -0.14 4.03 2.43
N GLY A 789 0.62 5.01 1.93
CA GLY A 789 1.33 4.91 0.66
C GLY A 789 2.29 3.73 0.57
N LEU A 790 2.98 3.36 1.67
CA LEU A 790 3.84 2.16 1.71
C LEU A 790 3.03 0.87 1.45
N TYR A 791 1.85 0.77 2.06
CA TYR A 791 0.92 -0.35 1.94
C TYR A 791 0.26 -0.41 0.56
N GLN A 792 -0.13 0.74 0.01
CA GLN A 792 -0.90 0.80 -1.22
C GLN A 792 -0.03 0.86 -2.49
N ALA A 793 1.20 1.36 -2.43
CA ALA A 793 1.96 1.60 -3.65
C ALA A 793 2.17 0.33 -4.48
N SER A 794 2.13 0.48 -5.80
CA SER A 794 2.39 -0.60 -6.74
C SER A 794 3.42 -0.15 -7.78
N LEU A 795 4.23 -1.11 -8.21
CA LEU A 795 5.34 -0.91 -9.16
C LEU A 795 5.11 -1.79 -10.38
N ALA A 796 5.40 -1.25 -11.55
CA ALA A 796 5.48 -2.02 -12.78
C ALA A 796 6.72 -1.63 -13.58
N GLN A 797 7.25 -2.56 -14.36
CA GLN A 797 8.26 -2.25 -15.36
C GLN A 797 7.58 -2.08 -16.73
N THR A 798 7.99 -1.04 -17.44
CA THR A 798 7.60 -0.84 -18.84
C THR A 798 8.47 -1.71 -19.75
N ALA A 799 8.03 -1.87 -21.00
CA ALA A 799 8.76 -2.60 -22.04
C ALA A 799 10.22 -2.13 -22.26
N ASP A 800 10.51 -0.85 -22.01
CA ASP A 800 11.82 -0.22 -22.15
C ASP A 800 12.62 -0.18 -20.83
N GLY A 801 12.11 -0.81 -19.77
CA GLY A 801 12.80 -0.97 -18.49
C GLY A 801 12.67 0.21 -17.53
N ALA A 802 11.79 1.17 -17.81
CA ALA A 802 11.45 2.22 -16.85
C ALA A 802 10.53 1.66 -15.76
N TRP A 803 10.58 2.28 -14.58
CA TRP A 803 9.72 1.93 -13.46
C TRP A 803 8.51 2.84 -13.45
N GLN A 804 7.32 2.28 -13.63
CA GLN A 804 6.06 2.96 -13.36
C GLN A 804 5.70 2.76 -11.88
N ILE A 805 5.39 3.85 -11.20
CA ILE A 805 5.01 3.88 -9.79
C ILE A 805 3.65 4.55 -9.68
N ARG A 806 2.70 3.89 -9.02
CA ARG A 806 1.37 4.46 -8.71
C ARG A 806 0.95 4.09 -7.30
N GLY A 807 -0.08 4.79 -6.81
CA GLY A 807 -0.67 4.51 -5.49
C GLY A 807 0.22 4.88 -4.31
N MET A 808 1.16 5.82 -4.50
CA MET A 808 2.00 6.32 -3.41
C MET A 808 1.25 7.20 -2.41
N ASP A 809 -0.01 7.56 -2.68
CA ASP A 809 -0.82 8.42 -1.80
C ASP A 809 -0.08 9.73 -1.45
N ALA A 810 0.30 9.96 -0.19
CA ALA A 810 1.14 11.09 0.23
C ALA A 810 2.64 10.77 0.34
N LEU A 811 3.05 9.51 0.12
CA LEU A 811 4.45 9.10 0.11
C LEU A 811 5.20 9.70 -1.08
N ARG A 812 6.35 10.32 -0.84
CA ARG A 812 7.11 11.06 -1.86
C ARG A 812 8.56 10.61 -2.01
N THR A 813 8.88 9.37 -1.61
CA THR A 813 10.25 8.87 -1.69
C THR A 813 10.33 7.42 -2.14
N LEU A 814 11.26 7.16 -3.06
CA LEU A 814 11.75 5.82 -3.39
C LEU A 814 13.21 5.72 -2.95
N ARG A 815 13.56 4.67 -2.21
CA ARG A 815 14.94 4.28 -1.94
C ARG A 815 15.40 3.28 -3.00
N LEU A 816 16.51 3.58 -3.64
CA LEU A 816 17.20 2.72 -4.59
C LEU A 816 18.43 2.09 -3.93
N ASP A 817 18.71 0.85 -4.33
CA ASP A 817 20.04 0.29 -4.15
C ASP A 817 21.01 1.04 -5.07
N PRO A 818 22.19 1.50 -4.58
CA PRO A 818 23.16 2.21 -5.41
C PRO A 818 23.53 1.50 -6.72
N GLN A 819 23.48 0.17 -6.77
CA GLN A 819 23.77 -0.64 -7.97
C GLN A 819 22.76 -0.43 -9.11
N MET A 820 21.57 0.11 -8.82
CA MET A 820 20.56 0.41 -9.83
C MET A 820 20.90 1.62 -10.71
N GLY A 821 21.90 2.43 -10.32
CA GLY A 821 22.22 3.68 -10.99
C GLY A 821 21.40 4.87 -10.48
N TRP A 822 21.31 5.92 -11.29
CA TRP A 822 20.77 7.22 -10.94
C TRP A 822 19.51 7.55 -11.75
N PRO A 823 18.59 8.39 -11.24
CA PRO A 823 17.48 8.89 -12.03
C PRO A 823 17.97 9.71 -13.24
N ASP A 824 17.40 9.45 -14.42
CA ASP A 824 17.47 10.35 -15.57
C ASP A 824 16.38 11.41 -15.42
N LEU A 825 16.76 12.64 -15.10
CA LEU A 825 15.82 13.67 -14.64
C LEU A 825 14.94 14.22 -15.77
N LEU A 826 15.35 14.11 -17.04
CA LEU A 826 14.55 14.53 -18.18
C LEU A 826 13.60 13.46 -18.68
N ARG A 827 14.06 12.21 -18.72
CA ARG A 827 13.23 11.10 -19.21
C ARG A 827 12.24 10.60 -18.15
N SER A 828 12.53 10.86 -16.88
CA SER A 828 11.62 10.55 -15.79
C SER A 828 10.49 11.58 -15.67
N GLN A 829 9.38 11.17 -15.08
CA GLN A 829 8.23 12.02 -14.77
C GLN A 829 7.94 11.94 -13.27
N GLY A 830 7.65 13.08 -12.64
CA GLY A 830 7.36 13.13 -11.21
C GLY A 830 8.60 12.96 -10.31
N ILE A 831 9.82 13.17 -10.83
CA ILE A 831 11.07 13.08 -10.07
C ILE A 831 11.65 14.48 -9.84
N ALA A 832 11.82 14.85 -8.58
CA ALA A 832 12.33 16.16 -8.18
C ALA A 832 13.85 16.18 -8.00
N GLY A 833 14.41 15.06 -7.56
CA GLY A 833 15.84 14.94 -7.35
C GLY A 833 16.21 13.68 -6.57
N VAL A 834 17.45 13.65 -6.11
CA VAL A 834 18.04 12.47 -5.47
C VAL A 834 19.10 12.87 -4.47
N ARG A 835 19.09 12.24 -3.30
CA ARG A 835 20.13 12.35 -2.27
C ARG A 835 20.76 10.99 -2.02
N ASP A 836 22.07 10.93 -2.13
CA ASP A 836 22.85 9.73 -1.81
C ASP A 836 23.29 9.78 -0.35
N LEU A 837 22.98 8.74 0.42
CA LEU A 837 23.34 8.60 1.82
C LEU A 837 23.96 7.22 2.06
N PRO A 838 24.71 6.99 3.16
CA PRO A 838 25.27 5.68 3.49
C PRO A 838 24.23 4.55 3.54
N GLN A 839 22.99 4.87 3.89
CA GLN A 839 21.88 3.91 4.00
C GLN A 839 21.22 3.58 2.65
N GLY A 840 21.47 4.37 1.60
CA GLY A 840 20.89 4.18 0.28
C GLY A 840 20.70 5.48 -0.50
N ARG A 841 20.18 5.32 -1.73
CA ARG A 841 19.91 6.44 -2.64
C ARG A 841 18.43 6.82 -2.58
N TYR A 842 18.12 8.01 -2.08
CA TYR A 842 16.75 8.48 -1.84
C TYR A 842 16.30 9.41 -2.97
N VAL A 843 15.35 8.95 -3.79
CA VAL A 843 14.76 9.70 -4.90
C VAL A 843 13.52 10.42 -4.40
N ALA A 844 13.50 11.74 -4.54
CA ALA A 844 12.36 12.58 -4.18
C ALA A 844 11.35 12.64 -5.34
N LEU A 845 10.08 12.39 -5.02
CA LEU A 845 8.96 12.42 -5.97
C LEU A 845 8.17 13.73 -5.81
N SER A 846 7.68 14.28 -6.92
CA SER A 846 6.78 15.43 -6.93
C SER A 846 5.31 15.05 -7.09
N SER A 847 4.99 13.75 -7.20
CA SER A 847 3.63 13.26 -7.41
C SER A 847 3.42 11.89 -6.74
N ALA A 848 2.16 11.51 -6.54
CA ALA A 848 1.76 10.18 -6.08
C ALA A 848 1.91 9.09 -7.16
N SER A 849 2.14 9.51 -8.41
CA SER A 849 2.46 8.65 -9.54
C SER A 849 3.70 9.19 -10.24
N ALA A 850 4.62 8.30 -10.62
CA ALA A 850 5.88 8.65 -11.25
C ALA A 850 6.29 7.63 -12.30
N LEU A 851 7.10 8.08 -13.27
CA LEU A 851 7.84 7.22 -14.19
C LEU A 851 9.33 7.46 -13.92
N LEU A 852 10.03 6.45 -13.42
CA LEU A 852 11.45 6.53 -13.10
C LEU A 852 12.27 5.81 -14.17
N VAL A 853 13.06 6.59 -14.91
CA VAL A 853 14.06 6.09 -15.85
C VAL A 853 15.43 6.17 -15.17
N LEU A 854 16.23 5.11 -15.30
CA LEU A 854 17.55 5.03 -14.68
C LEU A 854 18.67 5.16 -15.71
N ARG A 855 19.82 5.67 -15.25
CA ARG A 855 21.05 5.85 -16.01
C ARG A 855 22.28 5.51 -15.14
N PRO A 856 23.44 5.16 -15.72
CA PRO A 856 24.61 4.74 -14.93
C PRO A 856 25.22 5.85 -14.06
N ASP A 857 25.21 7.09 -14.55
CA ASP A 857 25.84 8.24 -13.90
C ASP A 857 24.82 9.27 -13.44
N ARG A 858 25.17 10.01 -12.37
CA ARG A 858 24.34 11.08 -11.83
C ARG A 858 24.09 12.18 -12.86
N ASP A 859 22.84 12.56 -13.03
CA ASP A 859 22.48 13.70 -13.89
C ASP A 859 23.05 15.01 -13.31
N THR A 860 23.54 15.89 -14.19
CA THR A 860 24.21 17.16 -13.82
C THR A 860 23.24 18.35 -13.74
N ARG A 861 22.00 18.15 -14.20
CA ARG A 861 20.95 19.17 -14.16
C ARG A 861 20.58 19.54 -12.71
N PRO A 862 20.01 20.74 -12.50
CA PRO A 862 19.56 21.18 -11.19
C PRO A 862 18.54 20.22 -10.59
N ALA A 863 18.88 19.56 -9.49
CA ALA A 863 18.04 18.57 -8.84
C ALA A 863 17.87 18.87 -7.35
N LEU A 864 16.68 18.62 -6.79
CA LEU A 864 16.45 18.72 -5.35
C LEU A 864 17.38 17.75 -4.60
N GLU A 865 18.18 18.26 -3.67
CA GLU A 865 19.00 17.43 -2.78
C GLU A 865 18.31 17.28 -1.42
N GLU A 866 17.85 18.39 -0.84
CA GLU A 866 17.03 18.34 0.37
C GLU A 866 16.11 19.55 0.54
N ALA A 867 14.99 19.37 1.27
CA ALA A 867 14.11 20.45 1.72
C ALA A 867 13.48 20.14 3.08
N ASN A 868 13.20 21.17 3.88
CA ASN A 868 12.53 21.05 5.19
C ASN A 868 10.99 21.01 5.12
N LEU A 869 10.40 21.30 3.96
CA LEU A 869 8.94 21.30 3.75
C LEU A 869 8.52 20.22 2.74
N PRO A 870 7.28 19.71 2.83
CA PRO A 870 6.67 18.88 1.79
C PRO A 870 6.71 19.55 0.42
N LEU A 871 7.08 18.76 -0.60
CA LEU A 871 7.10 19.19 -2.00
C LEU A 871 5.71 19.00 -2.59
N VAL A 872 5.20 20.05 -3.24
CA VAL A 872 3.88 20.04 -3.91
C VAL A 872 4.02 19.80 -5.41
N ASP A 873 4.99 20.46 -6.05
CA ASP A 873 5.25 20.30 -7.48
C ASP A 873 6.73 20.55 -7.81
N TRP A 874 7.23 19.87 -8.83
CA TRP A 874 8.56 20.07 -9.40
C TRP A 874 8.54 19.69 -10.87
N ARG A 875 8.84 20.66 -11.74
CA ARG A 875 8.80 20.50 -13.19
C ARG A 875 9.94 21.23 -13.88
N TYR A 876 10.75 20.48 -14.62
CA TYR A 876 11.75 21.05 -15.53
C TYR A 876 11.04 21.81 -16.66
N LEU A 877 11.44 23.07 -16.88
CA LEU A 877 11.07 23.83 -18.07
C LEU A 877 12.10 23.61 -19.19
N ASP A 878 13.37 23.42 -18.81
CA ASP A 878 14.49 23.01 -19.64
C ASP A 878 15.64 22.51 -18.75
N ASP A 879 16.82 22.32 -19.32
CA ASP A 879 18.03 21.82 -18.65
C ASP A 879 18.53 22.68 -17.48
N ARG A 880 18.09 23.94 -17.37
CA ARG A 880 18.61 24.92 -16.40
C ARG A 880 17.53 25.61 -15.58
N ARG A 881 16.26 25.44 -15.96
CA ARG A 881 15.11 26.09 -15.32
C ARG A 881 14.11 25.08 -14.80
N VAL A 882 13.69 25.27 -13.55
CA VAL A 882 12.71 24.43 -12.88
C VAL A 882 11.62 25.29 -12.24
N ASN A 883 10.36 24.92 -12.43
CA ASN A 883 9.25 25.40 -11.61
C ASN A 883 9.07 24.46 -10.42
N PHE A 884 8.84 25.01 -9.23
CA PHE A 884 8.61 24.22 -8.03
C PHE A 884 7.58 24.88 -7.11
N SER A 885 6.98 24.05 -6.26
CA SER A 885 6.08 24.47 -5.19
C SER A 885 6.34 23.69 -3.90
N PHE A 886 6.29 24.37 -2.77
CA PHE A 886 6.38 23.80 -1.43
C PHE A 886 5.25 24.35 -0.55
N ALA A 887 4.78 23.55 0.40
CA ALA A 887 3.82 24.00 1.39
C ALA A 887 4.08 23.32 2.73
N GLY A 888 4.11 24.10 3.80
CA GLY A 888 4.21 23.60 5.16
C GLY A 888 4.10 24.75 6.17
N GLU A 889 4.69 24.57 7.35
CA GLU A 889 4.45 25.45 8.51
C GLU A 889 5.67 26.25 8.97
N PHE A 890 6.81 26.07 8.31
CA PHE A 890 8.09 26.73 8.61
C PHE A 890 8.59 27.49 7.39
N ASP A 891 9.52 28.41 7.59
CA ASP A 891 10.22 29.06 6.48
C ASP A 891 10.97 28.00 5.65
N LEU A 892 10.83 28.09 4.32
CA LEU A 892 11.43 27.15 3.40
C LEU A 892 12.97 27.27 3.40
N SER A 893 13.62 26.15 3.68
CA SER A 893 15.04 25.91 3.47
C SER A 893 15.20 24.68 2.59
N PHE A 894 15.86 24.85 1.45
CA PHE A 894 16.15 23.75 0.55
C PHE A 894 17.50 23.92 -0.13
N SER A 895 18.03 22.82 -0.64
CA SER A 895 19.23 22.83 -1.46
C SER A 895 19.03 22.02 -2.73
N VAL A 896 19.69 22.49 -3.78
CA VAL A 896 19.73 21.82 -5.08
C VAL A 896 21.17 21.51 -5.43
N ARG A 897 21.40 20.38 -6.08
CA ARG A 897 22.68 20.09 -6.71
C ARG A 897 22.71 20.63 -8.12
N SER A 898 23.75 21.37 -8.45
CA SER A 898 23.97 21.89 -9.81
C SER A 898 25.45 22.18 -10.05
N ALA A 899 25.89 22.03 -11.30
CA ALA A 899 27.23 22.40 -11.72
C ALA A 899 27.40 23.93 -11.89
N THR A 900 26.31 24.69 -11.98
CA THR A 900 26.30 26.13 -12.29
C THR A 900 25.64 26.94 -11.18
N ALA A 901 25.73 28.27 -11.26
CA ALA A 901 25.22 29.13 -10.20
C ALA A 901 23.70 29.23 -10.22
N CYS A 902 23.07 28.86 -9.11
CA CYS A 902 21.62 28.85 -8.98
C CYS A 902 21.07 30.08 -8.26
N ARG A 903 19.96 30.61 -8.77
CA ARG A 903 19.12 31.62 -8.12
C ARG A 903 17.66 31.19 -8.14
N VAL A 904 16.90 31.68 -7.17
CA VAL A 904 15.45 31.44 -7.05
C VAL A 904 14.70 32.75 -7.25
N GLU A 905 13.60 32.71 -7.99
CA GLU A 905 12.64 33.81 -8.11
C GLU A 905 11.26 33.33 -7.65
N VAL A 906 10.62 34.08 -6.75
CA VAL A 906 9.25 33.83 -6.25
C VAL A 906 8.54 35.17 -6.16
N ASP A 907 7.38 35.31 -6.80
CA ASP A 907 6.55 36.53 -6.76
C ASP A 907 7.34 37.84 -7.01
N GLY A 908 8.29 37.79 -7.95
CA GLY A 908 9.16 38.93 -8.30
C GLY A 908 10.33 39.18 -7.34
N GLN A 909 10.41 38.47 -6.21
CA GLN A 909 11.56 38.50 -5.30
C GLN A 909 12.64 37.53 -5.74
N ARG A 910 13.91 37.94 -5.58
CA ARG A 910 15.09 37.14 -5.94
C ARG A 910 15.84 36.69 -4.70
N PHE A 911 16.17 35.40 -4.65
CA PHE A 911 16.96 34.78 -3.59
C PHE A 911 18.22 34.16 -4.20
N ALA A 912 19.39 34.60 -3.75
CA ALA A 912 20.67 34.06 -4.19
C ALA A 912 21.01 32.79 -3.39
N GLY A 913 21.51 31.76 -4.07
CA GLY A 913 21.94 30.52 -3.42
C GLY A 913 23.32 30.67 -2.78
N LYS A 914 23.54 30.01 -1.65
CA LYS A 914 24.87 29.86 -1.05
C LYS A 914 25.49 28.56 -1.55
N ALA A 915 26.63 28.66 -2.23
CA ALA A 915 27.33 27.50 -2.80
C ALA A 915 28.19 26.80 -1.75
N SER A 916 28.09 25.46 -1.69
CA SER A 916 29.00 24.61 -0.93
C SER A 916 29.03 23.20 -1.52
N ALA A 917 30.21 22.69 -1.88
CA ALA A 917 30.40 21.31 -2.39
C ALA A 917 29.42 20.89 -3.53
N GLY A 918 29.16 21.79 -4.48
CA GLY A 918 28.25 21.55 -5.61
C GLY A 918 26.76 21.61 -5.26
N LEU A 919 26.43 22.06 -4.04
CA LEU A 919 25.07 22.37 -3.60
C LEU A 919 24.85 23.88 -3.55
N TRP A 920 23.65 24.30 -3.88
CA TRP A 920 23.16 25.66 -3.74
C TRP A 920 22.02 25.68 -2.74
N THR A 921 22.25 26.27 -1.57
CA THR A 921 21.28 26.34 -0.48
C THR A 921 20.53 27.66 -0.50
N PHE A 922 19.21 27.58 -0.32
CA PHE A 922 18.30 28.71 -0.29
C PHE A 922 17.52 28.75 1.02
N GLN A 923 17.28 29.97 1.51
CA GLN A 923 16.38 30.24 2.64
C GLN A 923 15.39 31.29 2.19
N LEU A 924 14.11 30.94 2.21
CA LEU A 924 13.00 31.80 1.82
C LEU A 924 12.11 32.00 3.07
N PRO A 925 11.77 33.23 3.45
CA PRO A 925 10.89 33.53 4.59
C PRO A 925 9.41 33.30 4.20
N MET A 926 9.13 32.10 3.69
CA MET A 926 7.85 31.71 3.08
C MET A 926 7.54 30.28 3.51
N LYS A 927 6.34 30.09 4.05
CA LYS A 927 5.78 28.78 4.41
C LYS A 927 5.13 28.05 3.23
N GLN A 928 4.71 28.82 2.24
CA GLN A 928 4.10 28.34 1.02
C GLN A 928 4.72 29.06 -0.17
N VAL A 929 5.10 28.29 -1.18
CA VAL A 929 5.62 28.75 -2.47
C VAL A 929 4.82 28.02 -3.54
N SER A 930 4.09 28.74 -4.39
CA SER A 930 3.17 28.13 -5.37
C SER A 930 3.61 28.29 -6.83
N ASN A 931 4.65 29.08 -7.11
CA ASN A 931 5.19 29.31 -8.47
C ASN A 931 6.68 29.69 -8.42
N GLY A 932 7.47 28.98 -7.59
CA GLY A 932 8.90 29.26 -7.50
C GLY A 932 9.64 28.86 -8.77
N GLN A 933 10.59 29.69 -9.20
CA GLN A 933 11.43 29.42 -10.36
C GLN A 933 12.89 29.34 -9.95
N LEU A 934 13.52 28.21 -10.23
CA LEU A 934 14.95 27.99 -10.07
C LEU A 934 15.64 28.20 -11.42
N PHE A 935 16.72 28.98 -11.43
CA PHE A 935 17.56 29.22 -12.60
C PHE A 935 19.01 28.91 -12.27
N CYS A 936 19.65 27.98 -12.99
CA CYS A 936 21.06 27.64 -12.79
C CYS A 936 21.89 27.90 -14.05
N ASN A 937 22.73 28.93 -14.03
CA ASN A 937 23.50 29.41 -15.19
C ASN A 937 24.98 29.62 -14.93
#